data_AF-A0A1Z5JII1-F1
#
_entry.id   AF-A0A1Z5JII1-F1
#
_cell.length_a   1.000
_cell.length_b   1.000
_cell.length_c   1.000
_cell.angle_alpha   90.00
_cell.angle_beta   90.00
_cell.angle_gamma   90.00
#
_symmetry.space_group_name_H-M   'P 1'
#
loop_
_entity.id
_entity.type
_entity.pdbx_description
1 polymer ?
#
loop_
_entity_poly.entity_id
_entity_poly.type
_entity_poly.pdbx_seq_one_letter_code
_entity_poly.pdbx_strand_id
1 'polypeptide(L)'
;MTRTPTEAATKDLRIACLLPSATDICVALGLSQQIVGITHECHFHSSDSNQKIHILTRDGLQAADKTQMEIHVRVQEQQQMCRMPKEDTISSKASESVPSLYPIDVDALRQAAPDLIITQDLCAVCAPSVSQVKGLLRANNTTRILSLSPQSLSDVLQTFVTIATACGVPERGIQLRDTLQQQLHQLKSIIHSFRRQQPSPRLLFLEWLDPPFDAGHWILDMMEYAGLQNAFDNNQQRPRKSGVRSWDAITNTTSPDVILIACCGFDVERNAQDAVTHSHHLQRVIAASRNANAPIYATNGDRYFTCPGPQLVTVGVVLLAMAAYRHEYPDMIAAIQALPWVQMWLPDDLTEHYLRPVTLSSSPTVASLRTVDETRIADIEDCPNAGCDAGKDCVDDTMGHSEQLGWDKLHDEACQARQLTYTDPDSGYSVFTELAHRQRGKCCGSGCRHCPYHHMNVRDKATKIQQPAWLFLPTTVEEHDVFTSLSQAHNNVRVLFFSGGKDSFLTIRALARQAARFPLVLLTTFDATSRVVAHQEVSIQQILRQAQHLQLPLLGVPLHRHHANSNSLSYVQRIQQALAVIEEHVAKVTGTTPGDAIHALVFGDLHLEHIRDWRKDQLGGLYRMEYPLWKVDYATLAQDLELSSVPCIVSSSTVDTVQVGERYDALFRERLKAAGATIDLFGENGEFHTLAQVWEVDWWDALGYQYY
;
A
#
# COMPACT_ATOMS: atom_id res chain seq x y z
N MET A 1 46.40 19.44 -3.80
CA MET A 1 47.22 18.35 -3.23
C MET A 1 46.85 18.21 -1.75
N THR A 2 45.84 17.40 -1.43
CA THR A 2 45.45 17.11 -0.04
C THR A 2 46.40 16.07 0.52
N ARG A 3 47.17 16.46 1.55
CA ARG A 3 48.09 15.57 2.29
C ARG A 3 47.35 14.32 2.76
N THR A 4 47.83 13.15 2.38
CA THR A 4 47.45 11.86 2.97
C THR A 4 47.79 11.89 4.47
N PRO A 5 46.86 11.53 5.37
CA PRO A 5 47.14 11.45 6.80
C PRO A 5 48.29 10.46 7.07
N THR A 6 49.22 10.82 7.95
CA THR A 6 50.27 9.90 8.44
C THR A 6 49.65 8.77 9.28
N GLU A 7 50.29 7.61 9.37
CA GLU A 7 49.84 6.46 10.19
C GLU A 7 49.52 6.85 11.64
N ALA A 8 50.30 7.77 12.23
CA ALA A 8 50.05 8.35 13.55
C ALA A 8 48.70 9.10 13.64
N ALA A 9 48.31 9.82 12.58
CA ALA A 9 47.04 10.57 12.51
C ALA A 9 45.82 9.65 12.36
N THR A 10 46.00 8.42 11.86
CA THR A 10 44.93 7.41 11.79
C THR A 10 44.69 6.71 13.13
N LYS A 11 45.64 6.78 14.07
CA LYS A 11 45.52 6.18 15.39
C LYS A 11 44.65 7.01 16.34
N ASP A 12 44.64 8.33 16.16
CA ASP A 12 43.87 9.27 16.99
C ASP A 12 42.48 9.61 16.40
N LEU A 13 42.15 9.08 15.22
CA LEU A 13 40.89 9.36 14.52
C LEU A 13 39.68 8.76 15.25
N ARG A 14 38.64 9.57 15.48
CA ARG A 14 37.38 9.15 16.11
C ARG A 14 36.25 9.09 15.07
N ILE A 15 35.73 7.90 14.82
CA ILE A 15 34.72 7.62 13.78
C ILE A 15 33.36 7.34 14.43
N ALA A 16 32.32 8.04 13.95
CA ALA A 16 30.93 7.76 14.28
C ALA A 16 30.17 7.24 13.05
N CYS A 17 29.57 6.06 13.16
CA CYS A 17 28.82 5.41 12.09
C CYS A 17 27.32 5.49 12.36
N LEU A 18 26.57 6.20 11.52
CA LEU A 18 25.11 6.38 11.67
C LEU A 18 24.28 5.36 10.87
N LEU A 19 24.91 4.28 10.43
CA LEU A 19 24.29 3.16 9.74
C LEU A 19 25.13 1.88 9.94
N PRO A 20 24.52 0.68 9.96
CA PRO A 20 25.25 -0.56 10.22
C PRO A 20 26.34 -0.85 9.20
N SER A 21 26.09 -0.58 7.91
CA SER A 21 27.07 -0.83 6.85
C SER A 21 28.36 -0.04 7.04
N ALA A 22 28.30 1.21 7.49
CA ALA A 22 29.49 2.01 7.76
C ALA A 22 30.33 1.40 8.89
N THR A 23 29.68 0.86 9.93
CA THR A 23 30.36 0.13 11.01
C THR A 23 31.07 -1.10 10.47
N ASP A 24 30.36 -1.95 9.71
CA ASP A 24 30.91 -3.18 9.13
C ASP A 24 32.08 -2.89 8.19
N ILE A 25 31.99 -1.83 7.37
CA ILE A 25 33.08 -1.42 6.48
C ILE A 25 34.29 -0.95 7.30
N CYS A 26 34.10 -0.16 8.35
CA CYS A 26 35.21 0.27 9.21
C CYS A 26 35.89 -0.93 9.88
N VAL A 27 35.13 -1.92 10.35
CA VAL A 27 35.68 -3.16 10.90
C VAL A 27 36.50 -3.91 9.85
N ALA A 28 35.97 -4.08 8.63
CA ALA A 28 36.67 -4.75 7.53
C ALA A 28 37.95 -4.02 7.08
N LEU A 29 38.02 -2.70 7.26
CA LEU A 29 39.22 -1.88 7.01
C LEU A 29 40.24 -1.92 8.17
N GLY A 30 39.94 -2.66 9.24
CA GLY A 30 40.77 -2.73 10.44
C GLY A 30 40.75 -1.44 11.26
N LEU A 31 39.60 -0.74 11.28
CA LEU A 31 39.40 0.52 11.99
C LEU A 31 38.53 0.38 13.26
N SER A 32 38.36 -0.83 13.77
CA SER A 32 37.48 -1.10 14.93
C SER A 32 37.83 -0.25 16.17
N GLN A 33 39.12 0.04 16.38
CA GLN A 33 39.63 0.83 17.52
C GLN A 33 39.33 2.33 17.39
N GLN A 34 39.05 2.80 16.17
CA GLN A 34 38.72 4.20 15.88
C GLN A 34 37.22 4.48 16.00
N ILE A 35 36.38 3.44 16.10
CA ILE A 35 34.92 3.60 16.23
C ILE A 35 34.58 4.08 17.65
N VAL A 36 34.01 5.27 17.75
CA VAL A 36 33.57 5.88 19.02
C VAL A 36 32.06 5.92 19.16
N GLY A 37 31.31 5.72 18.08
CA GLY A 37 29.86 5.58 18.16
C GLY A 37 29.23 4.94 16.94
N ILE A 38 28.08 4.31 17.17
CA ILE A 38 27.35 3.48 16.21
C ILE A 38 25.84 3.76 16.30
N THR A 39 25.07 3.40 15.27
CA THR A 39 23.59 3.40 15.34
C THR A 39 23.08 2.28 16.25
N HIS A 40 21.86 2.42 16.78
CA HIS A 40 21.20 1.41 17.62
C HIS A 40 21.02 0.04 16.93
N GLU A 41 21.01 0.01 15.59
CA GLU A 41 20.88 -1.22 14.78
C GLU A 41 22.19 -2.01 14.67
N CYS A 42 23.31 -1.47 15.16
CA CYS A 42 24.60 -2.16 15.06
C CYS A 42 24.74 -3.27 16.12
N HIS A 43 25.20 -4.44 15.69
CA HIS A 43 25.59 -5.55 16.58
C HIS A 43 27.10 -5.58 16.90
N PHE A 44 27.81 -4.48 16.66
CA PHE A 44 29.25 -4.39 16.86
C PHE A 44 29.60 -4.32 18.35
N HIS A 45 30.56 -5.15 18.76
CA HIS A 45 31.17 -5.10 20.08
C HIS A 45 32.69 -4.97 19.92
N SER A 46 33.32 -4.05 20.66
CA SER A 46 34.77 -3.98 20.68
C SER A 46 35.36 -5.21 21.37
N SER A 47 36.47 -5.71 20.83
CA SER A 47 37.30 -6.70 21.50
C SER A 47 38.13 -6.10 22.65
N ASP A 48 38.26 -4.77 22.72
CA ASP A 48 38.86 -4.06 23.85
C ASP A 48 37.76 -3.61 24.81
N SER A 49 37.73 -4.21 26.01
CA SER A 49 36.75 -3.90 27.04
C SER A 49 36.86 -2.48 27.60
N ASN A 50 37.97 -1.77 27.34
CA ASN A 50 38.15 -0.38 27.74
C ASN A 50 37.69 0.62 26.67
N GLN A 51 37.41 0.17 25.44
CA GLN A 51 36.92 1.03 24.38
C GLN A 51 35.43 1.34 24.61
N LYS A 52 35.14 2.58 25.00
CA LYS A 52 33.76 3.06 25.13
C LYS A 52 33.17 3.40 23.77
N ILE A 53 32.12 2.67 23.38
CA ILE A 53 31.34 2.93 22.16
C ILE A 53 29.99 3.53 22.55
N HIS A 54 29.65 4.66 21.93
CA HIS A 54 28.37 5.34 22.16
C HIS A 54 27.30 4.88 21.16
N ILE A 55 26.09 4.59 21.64
CA ILE A 55 24.93 4.42 20.77
C ILE A 55 24.36 5.81 20.44
N LEU A 56 24.40 6.18 19.16
CA LEU A 56 24.18 7.56 18.70
C LEU A 56 22.78 7.84 18.17
N THR A 57 21.98 6.79 17.96
CA THR A 57 20.59 6.89 17.49
C THR A 57 19.68 6.04 18.37
N ARG A 58 18.37 6.20 18.26
CA ARG A 58 17.38 5.32 18.90
C ARG A 58 16.40 4.79 17.85
N ASP A 59 15.67 3.73 18.20
CA ASP A 59 14.59 3.22 17.37
C ASP A 59 13.37 4.16 17.49
N GLY A 60 13.22 5.06 16.51
CA GLY A 60 12.06 5.94 16.41
C GLY A 60 10.85 5.29 15.71
N LEU A 61 11.06 4.16 15.04
CA LEU A 61 10.03 3.45 14.30
C LEU A 61 9.30 2.43 15.19
N GLN A 62 9.99 1.86 16.19
CA GLN A 62 9.51 0.79 17.07
C GLN A 62 8.87 -0.34 16.25
N ALA A 63 9.66 -0.88 15.31
CA ALA A 63 9.17 -1.75 14.25
C ALA A 63 8.76 -3.16 14.72
N ALA A 64 9.30 -3.62 15.86
CA ALA A 64 9.15 -5.01 16.31
C ALA A 64 7.69 -5.47 16.41
N ASP A 65 6.81 -4.63 16.98
CA ASP A 65 5.40 -4.97 17.22
C ASP A 65 4.45 -4.46 16.14
N LYS A 66 4.98 -3.88 15.05
CA LYS A 66 4.18 -3.31 13.96
C LYS A 66 4.03 -4.29 12.81
N THR A 67 2.89 -4.22 12.14
CA THR A 67 2.68 -4.80 10.82
C THR A 67 3.53 -4.05 9.79
N GLN A 68 3.79 -4.71 8.65
CA GLN A 68 4.49 -4.08 7.55
C GLN A 68 3.74 -2.82 7.06
N MET A 69 2.41 -2.88 6.92
CA MET A 69 1.62 -1.72 6.50
C MET A 69 1.75 -0.53 7.47
N GLU A 70 1.73 -0.75 8.79
CA GLU A 70 1.92 0.32 9.78
C GLU A 70 3.30 0.97 9.67
N ILE A 71 4.35 0.18 9.45
CA ILE A 71 5.69 0.71 9.19
C ILE A 71 5.71 1.51 7.88
N HIS A 72 5.08 1.01 6.83
CA HIS A 72 5.00 1.67 5.53
C HIS A 72 4.34 3.04 5.63
N VAL A 73 3.19 3.12 6.30
CA VAL A 73 2.48 4.39 6.55
C VAL A 73 3.39 5.37 7.31
N ARG A 74 4.03 4.91 8.38
CA ARG A 74 4.90 5.76 9.20
C ARG A 74 6.12 6.31 8.44
N VAL A 75 6.67 5.49 7.54
CA VAL A 75 7.75 5.88 6.61
C VAL A 75 7.24 6.90 5.59
N GLN A 76 6.03 6.72 5.03
CA GLN A 76 5.43 7.67 4.09
C GLN A 76 5.17 9.05 4.73
N GLU A 77 4.63 9.08 5.95
CA GLU A 77 4.41 10.32 6.71
C GLU A 77 5.72 11.09 6.91
N GLN A 78 6.79 10.39 7.30
CA GLN A 78 8.12 11.00 7.47
C GLN A 78 8.67 11.54 6.13
N GLN A 79 8.51 10.79 5.03
CA GLN A 79 8.96 11.22 3.71
C GLN A 79 8.21 12.46 3.20
N GLN A 80 6.90 12.55 3.47
CA GLN A 80 6.08 13.70 3.10
C GLN A 80 6.55 14.97 3.83
N MET A 81 6.84 14.86 5.12
CA MET A 81 7.41 15.98 5.89
C MET A 81 8.78 16.45 5.40
N CYS A 82 9.68 15.51 5.07
CA CYS A 82 11.00 15.87 4.54
C CYS A 82 10.95 16.60 3.18
N ARG A 83 9.81 16.56 2.46
CA ARG A 83 9.62 17.20 1.14
C ARG A 83 8.97 18.59 1.21
N MET A 84 8.54 19.06 2.38
CA MET A 84 7.93 20.40 2.51
C MET A 84 8.97 21.54 2.43
N PRO A 85 8.68 22.65 1.73
CA PRO A 85 9.55 23.83 1.68
C PRO A 85 9.72 24.48 3.07
N LYS A 86 10.94 24.92 3.40
CA LYS A 86 11.28 25.53 4.71
C LYS A 86 10.79 26.97 4.90
N GLU A 87 10.22 27.61 3.89
CA GLU A 87 9.85 29.03 3.94
C GLU A 87 8.51 29.30 4.66
N ASP A 88 7.64 28.31 4.77
CA ASP A 88 6.38 28.41 5.53
C ASP A 88 6.56 28.18 7.06
N THR A 89 7.80 28.04 7.54
CA THR A 89 8.11 27.72 8.95
C THR A 89 8.42 28.96 9.82
N ILE A 90 7.80 30.11 9.52
CA ILE A 90 7.88 31.32 10.35
C ILE A 90 6.54 31.56 11.05
N SER A 91 6.18 30.66 11.96
CA SER A 91 5.31 31.00 13.09
C SER A 91 5.62 30.05 14.24
N SER A 92 6.33 30.59 15.22
CA SER A 92 6.79 29.92 16.42
C SER A 92 5.63 29.60 17.37
N LYS A 93 5.17 28.35 17.33
CA LYS A 93 4.94 27.50 18.51
C LYS A 93 5.33 26.10 18.08
N ALA A 94 6.22 25.46 18.85
CA ALA A 94 6.79 24.16 18.55
C ALA A 94 5.69 23.17 18.11
N SER A 95 5.62 22.95 16.80
CA SER A 95 4.84 21.87 16.22
C SER A 95 5.30 20.58 16.90
N GLU A 96 4.40 19.77 17.41
CA GLU A 96 4.70 18.36 17.69
C GLU A 96 5.08 17.71 16.35
N SER A 97 6.35 17.85 16.00
CA SER A 97 6.94 17.35 14.78
C SER A 97 6.84 15.84 14.80
N VAL A 98 6.39 15.24 13.70
CA VAL A 98 6.48 13.77 13.52
C VAL A 98 7.87 13.33 13.95
N PRO A 99 7.99 12.47 14.98
CA PRO A 99 9.29 12.04 15.49
C PRO A 99 10.10 11.40 14.37
N SER A 100 11.37 11.79 14.25
CA SER A 100 12.28 11.17 13.28
C SER A 100 12.30 9.65 13.46
N LEU A 101 12.42 8.89 12.35
CA LEU A 101 12.64 7.44 12.44
C LEU A 101 13.99 7.10 13.08
N TYR A 102 14.97 8.00 12.95
CA TYR A 102 16.33 7.86 13.47
C TYR A 102 16.72 9.08 14.33
N PRO A 103 16.07 9.28 15.50
CA PRO A 103 16.43 10.37 16.38
C PRO A 103 17.88 10.21 16.84
N ILE A 104 18.68 11.27 16.68
CA ILE A 104 20.08 11.31 17.13
C ILE A 104 20.11 11.62 18.63
N ASP A 105 20.83 10.81 19.41
CA ASP A 105 21.15 11.12 20.80
C ASP A 105 22.27 12.18 20.83
N VAL A 106 21.85 13.43 21.05
CA VAL A 106 22.73 14.60 20.97
C VAL A 106 23.82 14.55 22.04
N ASP A 107 23.51 14.05 23.24
CA ASP A 107 24.48 13.99 24.33
C ASP A 107 25.47 12.84 24.11
N ALA A 108 25.01 11.69 23.61
CA ALA A 108 25.89 10.61 23.18
C ALA A 108 26.83 11.07 22.05
N LEU A 109 26.31 11.80 21.04
CA LEU A 109 27.12 12.34 19.94
C LEU A 109 28.17 13.35 20.44
N ARG A 110 27.79 14.24 21.36
CA ARG A 110 28.74 15.20 21.97
C ARG A 110 29.82 14.50 22.78
N GLN A 111 29.46 13.50 23.58
CA GLN A 111 30.43 12.72 24.36
C GLN A 111 31.33 11.86 23.48
N ALA A 112 30.80 11.30 22.39
CA ALA A 112 31.56 10.55 21.41
C ALA A 112 32.59 11.43 20.69
N ALA A 113 32.35 12.74 20.57
CA ALA A 113 33.28 13.72 19.99
C ALA A 113 33.98 13.21 18.70
N PRO A 114 33.22 12.86 17.64
CA PRO A 114 33.80 12.29 16.43
C PRO A 114 34.52 13.32 15.56
N ASP A 115 35.61 12.90 14.93
CA ASP A 115 36.31 13.63 13.87
C ASP A 115 35.67 13.39 12.49
N LEU A 116 35.07 12.21 12.31
CA LEU A 116 34.38 11.79 11.10
C LEU A 116 33.04 11.14 11.46
N ILE A 117 31.95 11.68 10.92
CA ILE A 117 30.62 11.06 10.94
C ILE A 117 30.33 10.50 9.56
N ILE A 118 29.98 9.21 9.49
CA ILE A 118 29.56 8.54 8.27
C ILE A 118 28.04 8.36 8.33
N THR A 119 27.34 8.84 7.31
CA THR A 119 25.89 8.69 7.14
C THR A 119 25.53 8.34 5.68
N GLN A 120 24.24 8.19 5.37
CA GLN A 120 23.73 7.85 4.04
C GLN A 120 22.58 8.76 3.61
N ASP A 121 22.51 9.04 2.31
CA ASP A 121 21.48 9.86 1.66
C ASP A 121 20.89 9.11 0.44
N LEU A 122 20.67 7.80 0.62
CA LEU A 122 20.06 6.92 -0.38
C LEU A 122 18.53 7.07 -0.40
N CYS A 123 17.95 7.21 0.79
CA CYS A 123 16.53 7.44 1.03
C CYS A 123 16.38 8.50 2.11
N ALA A 124 15.33 9.32 2.02
CA ALA A 124 15.08 10.45 2.93
C ALA A 124 14.85 10.04 4.40
N VAL A 125 14.70 8.73 4.66
CA VAL A 125 14.29 8.21 5.97
C VAL A 125 15.03 6.95 6.42
N CYS A 126 16.07 6.47 5.70
CA CYS A 126 16.77 5.21 6.03
C CYS A 126 17.96 5.37 6.98
N ALA A 127 18.41 6.60 7.20
CA ALA A 127 19.50 6.95 8.10
C ALA A 127 19.34 8.43 8.49
N PRO A 128 20.00 8.90 9.57
CA PRO A 128 20.03 10.32 9.88
C PRO A 128 20.60 11.15 8.72
N SER A 129 19.81 12.06 8.17
CA SER A 129 20.21 12.88 7.02
C SER A 129 21.39 13.80 7.33
N VAL A 130 22.14 14.20 6.29
CA VAL A 130 23.22 15.19 6.41
C VAL A 130 22.73 16.49 7.06
N SER A 131 21.51 16.91 6.72
CA SER A 131 20.88 18.11 7.29
C SER A 131 20.64 17.99 8.79
N GLN A 132 20.14 16.84 9.26
CA GLN A 132 19.95 16.57 10.68
C GLN A 132 21.28 16.58 11.43
N VAL A 133 22.30 15.90 10.90
CA VAL A 133 23.64 15.89 11.52
C VAL A 133 24.21 17.30 11.59
N LYS A 134 24.22 18.05 10.47
CA LYS A 134 24.73 19.43 10.43
C LYS A 134 24.02 20.36 11.40
N GLY A 135 22.70 20.23 11.56
CA GLY A 135 21.92 21.05 12.49
C GLY A 135 22.29 20.85 13.96
N LEU A 136 22.91 19.71 14.31
CA LEU A 136 23.34 19.39 15.67
C LEU A 136 24.80 19.77 15.95
N LEU A 137 25.60 20.01 14.90
CA LEU A 137 26.99 20.44 15.05
C LEU A 137 27.06 21.95 15.28
N ARG A 138 27.95 22.39 16.18
CA ARG A 138 28.21 23.83 16.41
C ARG A 138 28.85 24.46 15.17
N ALA A 139 28.63 25.77 14.97
CA ALA A 139 29.14 26.52 13.81
C ALA A 139 30.67 26.44 13.60
N ASN A 140 31.46 26.25 14.68
CA ASN A 140 32.92 26.12 14.65
C ASN A 140 33.39 24.66 14.78
N ASN A 141 32.54 23.67 14.49
CA ASN A 141 32.92 22.26 14.58
C ASN A 141 33.79 21.84 13.38
N THR A 142 34.87 21.10 13.65
CA THR A 142 35.79 20.52 12.66
C THR A 142 35.40 19.11 12.22
N THR A 143 34.38 18.48 12.83
CA THR A 143 33.89 17.15 12.45
C THR A 143 33.51 17.11 10.97
N ARG A 144 34.11 16.17 10.24
CA ARG A 144 33.81 15.89 8.83
C ARG A 144 32.56 15.01 8.73
N ILE A 145 31.69 15.28 7.77
CA ILE A 145 30.53 14.44 7.48
C ILE A 145 30.73 13.80 6.10
N LEU A 146 30.74 12.47 6.06
CA LEU A 146 30.75 11.68 4.84
C LEU A 146 29.36 11.10 4.59
N SER A 147 28.72 11.52 3.49
CA SER A 147 27.43 10.97 3.06
C SER A 147 27.63 9.96 1.94
N LEU A 148 27.01 8.80 2.05
CA LEU A 148 27.07 7.71 1.07
C LEU A 148 25.71 7.57 0.36
N SER A 149 25.71 7.20 -0.92
CA SER A 149 24.48 7.01 -1.70
C SER A 149 24.64 5.97 -2.82
N PRO A 150 25.12 4.76 -2.53
CA PRO A 150 25.37 3.74 -3.56
C PRO A 150 24.07 3.29 -4.22
N GLN A 151 24.06 3.13 -5.55
CA GLN A 151 22.89 2.70 -6.33
C GLN A 151 23.08 1.31 -6.96
N SER A 152 24.34 0.91 -7.18
CA SER A 152 24.75 -0.37 -7.75
C SER A 152 25.69 -1.11 -6.80
N LEU A 153 25.92 -2.41 -7.03
CA LEU A 153 26.87 -3.18 -6.23
C LEU A 153 28.31 -2.66 -6.42
N SER A 154 28.63 -2.13 -7.61
CA SER A 154 29.90 -1.46 -7.87
C SER A 154 30.05 -0.19 -7.03
N ASP A 155 28.98 0.62 -6.91
CA ASP A 155 29.00 1.79 -6.03
C ASP A 155 29.19 1.39 -4.57
N VAL A 156 28.54 0.31 -4.13
CA VAL A 156 28.74 -0.22 -2.77
C VAL A 156 30.21 -0.52 -2.52
N LEU A 157 30.86 -1.29 -3.39
CA LEU A 157 32.29 -1.60 -3.26
C LEU A 157 33.17 -0.35 -3.31
N GLN A 158 32.78 0.66 -4.09
CA GLN A 158 33.47 1.96 -4.15
C GLN A 158 33.30 2.79 -2.87
N THR A 159 32.23 2.57 -2.09
CA THR A 159 32.09 3.21 -0.77
C THR A 159 33.19 2.78 0.20
N PHE A 160 33.76 1.58 0.03
CA PHE A 160 34.82 1.06 0.91
C PHE A 160 36.11 1.86 0.71
N VAL A 161 36.45 2.15 -0.55
CA VAL A 161 37.54 3.05 -0.92
C VAL A 161 37.28 4.47 -0.43
N THR A 162 36.03 4.93 -0.52
CA THR A 162 35.63 6.28 -0.10
C THR A 162 35.80 6.46 1.41
N ILE A 163 35.30 5.52 2.21
CA ILE A 163 35.47 5.51 3.67
C ILE A 163 36.96 5.38 4.02
N ALA A 164 37.67 4.42 3.42
CA ALA A 164 39.10 4.22 3.68
C ALA A 164 39.93 5.49 3.38
N THR A 165 39.64 6.18 2.28
CA THR A 165 40.27 7.45 1.92
C THR A 165 39.95 8.53 2.96
N ALA A 166 38.69 8.62 3.40
CA ALA A 166 38.29 9.59 4.41
C ALA A 166 39.00 9.36 5.75
N CYS A 167 39.27 8.09 6.08
CA CYS A 167 40.01 7.64 7.26
C CYS A 167 41.54 7.64 7.10
N GLY A 168 42.08 7.99 5.92
CA GLY A 168 43.52 8.06 5.67
C GLY A 168 44.20 6.71 5.39
N VAL A 169 43.44 5.67 5.03
CA VAL A 169 43.94 4.32 4.71
C VAL A 169 43.49 3.82 3.33
N PRO A 170 43.61 4.62 2.25
CA PRO A 170 43.02 4.32 0.94
C PRO A 170 43.39 2.94 0.39
N GLU A 171 44.62 2.48 0.62
CA GLU A 171 45.09 1.19 0.10
C GLU A 171 44.37 -0.01 0.70
N ARG A 172 43.95 0.08 1.97
CA ARG A 172 43.11 -0.95 2.60
C ARG A 172 41.75 -1.04 1.93
N GLY A 173 41.18 0.10 1.55
CA GLY A 173 39.91 0.17 0.82
C GLY A 173 39.99 -0.40 -0.58
N ILE A 174 41.06 -0.08 -1.32
CA ILE A 174 41.32 -0.62 -2.66
C ILE A 174 41.51 -2.14 -2.58
N GLN A 175 42.34 -2.62 -1.66
CA GLN A 175 42.58 -4.04 -1.46
C GLN A 175 41.29 -4.79 -1.09
N LEU A 176 40.46 -4.24 -0.19
CA LEU A 176 39.20 -4.86 0.20
C LEU A 176 38.21 -4.92 -0.98
N ARG A 177 38.05 -3.82 -1.71
CA ARG A 177 37.22 -3.74 -2.92
C ARG A 177 37.64 -4.79 -3.95
N ASP A 178 38.93 -4.85 -4.26
CA ASP A 178 39.46 -5.74 -5.29
C ASP A 178 39.33 -7.21 -4.87
N THR A 179 39.52 -7.50 -3.58
CA THR A 179 39.31 -8.84 -3.01
C THR A 179 37.86 -9.29 -3.18
N LEU A 180 36.89 -8.46 -2.78
CA LEU A 180 35.47 -8.79 -2.87
C LEU A 180 35.01 -8.88 -4.34
N GLN A 181 35.54 -8.03 -5.22
CA GLN A 181 35.29 -8.10 -6.66
C GLN A 181 35.81 -9.43 -7.26
N GLN A 182 36.99 -9.89 -6.83
CA GLN A 182 37.54 -11.18 -7.25
C GLN A 182 36.66 -12.34 -6.77
N GLN A 183 36.15 -12.29 -5.54
CA GLN A 183 35.22 -13.30 -5.00
C GLN A 183 33.92 -13.38 -5.81
N LEU A 184 33.33 -12.23 -6.18
CA LEU A 184 32.17 -12.17 -7.07
C LEU A 184 32.44 -12.81 -8.44
N HIS A 185 33.60 -12.52 -9.04
CA HIS A 185 34.00 -13.14 -10.32
C HIS A 185 34.24 -14.64 -10.20
N GLN A 186 34.83 -15.09 -9.09
CA GLN A 186 35.04 -16.52 -8.83
C GLN A 186 33.70 -17.26 -8.73
N LEU A 187 32.74 -16.73 -7.97
CA LEU A 187 31.39 -17.28 -7.85
C LEU A 187 30.69 -17.34 -9.21
N LYS A 188 30.69 -16.22 -9.96
CA LYS A 188 30.07 -16.13 -11.30
C LYS A 188 30.69 -17.14 -12.26
N SER A 189 32.01 -17.35 -12.20
CA SER A 189 32.72 -18.33 -13.03
C SER A 189 32.31 -19.77 -12.71
N ILE A 190 32.17 -20.13 -11.41
CA ILE A 190 31.70 -21.46 -11.01
C ILE A 190 30.29 -21.69 -11.56
N ILE A 191 29.35 -20.77 -11.29
CA ILE A 191 27.97 -20.89 -11.76
C ILE A 191 27.91 -21.02 -13.29
N HIS A 192 28.69 -20.23 -14.02
CA HIS A 192 28.73 -20.29 -15.48
C HIS A 192 29.26 -21.64 -16.01
N SER A 193 30.29 -22.19 -15.37
CA SER A 193 30.91 -23.47 -15.77
C SER A 193 29.95 -24.67 -15.64
N PHE A 194 29.11 -24.68 -14.61
CA PHE A 194 28.11 -25.73 -14.39
C PHE A 194 26.87 -25.56 -15.28
N ARG A 195 26.43 -24.33 -15.55
CA ARG A 195 25.18 -24.07 -16.29
C ARG A 195 25.29 -24.27 -17.80
N ARG A 196 26.49 -24.32 -18.39
CA ARG A 196 26.74 -24.68 -19.83
C ARG A 196 25.68 -24.17 -20.83
N GLN A 197 25.40 -22.86 -20.83
CA GLN A 197 24.41 -22.17 -21.69
C GLN A 197 22.91 -22.44 -21.42
N GLN A 198 22.54 -23.09 -20.31
CA GLN A 198 21.15 -23.17 -19.86
C GLN A 198 20.57 -21.75 -19.59
N PRO A 199 19.25 -21.56 -19.66
CA PRO A 199 18.60 -20.30 -19.29
C PRO A 199 18.70 -20.03 -17.79
N SER A 200 18.91 -18.77 -17.40
CA SER A 200 19.06 -18.37 -16.00
C SER A 200 17.75 -18.52 -15.23
N PRO A 201 17.77 -19.11 -14.02
CA PRO A 201 16.58 -19.15 -13.17
C PRO A 201 16.05 -17.75 -12.89
N ARG A 202 14.74 -17.63 -12.89
CA ARG A 202 14.00 -16.40 -12.62
C ARG A 202 13.71 -16.31 -11.13
N LEU A 203 14.34 -15.35 -10.46
CA LEU A 203 14.14 -15.09 -9.04
C LEU A 203 13.11 -13.99 -8.84
N LEU A 204 12.01 -14.32 -8.15
CA LEU A 204 11.14 -13.30 -7.54
C LEU A 204 11.71 -12.95 -6.17
N PHE A 205 12.30 -11.77 -6.06
CA PHE A 205 12.82 -11.23 -4.82
C PHE A 205 11.85 -10.20 -4.27
N LEU A 206 11.43 -10.40 -3.01
CA LEU A 206 10.49 -9.51 -2.32
C LEU A 206 11.21 -8.83 -1.15
N GLU A 207 11.38 -7.52 -1.27
CA GLU A 207 11.93 -6.65 -0.23
C GLU A 207 10.88 -6.30 0.84
N TRP A 208 9.60 -6.51 0.55
CA TRP A 208 8.45 -6.33 1.45
C TRP A 208 7.30 -7.22 0.94
N LEU A 209 6.33 -7.52 1.79
CA LEU A 209 5.10 -8.26 1.46
C LEU A 209 3.84 -7.41 1.55
N ASP A 210 3.84 -6.36 2.39
CA ASP A 210 2.68 -5.47 2.55
C ASP A 210 3.06 -3.98 2.77
N PRO A 211 2.94 -3.13 1.72
CA PRO A 211 2.69 -3.51 0.33
C PRO A 211 3.93 -4.23 -0.26
N PRO A 212 3.81 -5.12 -1.25
CA PRO A 212 4.97 -5.87 -1.72
C PRO A 212 5.91 -4.99 -2.54
N PHE A 213 7.20 -5.00 -2.21
CA PHE A 213 8.24 -4.29 -2.96
C PHE A 213 9.10 -5.28 -3.75
N ASP A 214 9.44 -4.91 -4.98
CA ASP A 214 10.41 -5.65 -5.78
C ASP A 214 11.86 -5.24 -5.49
N ALA A 215 12.80 -6.03 -6.02
CA ALA A 215 14.23 -5.75 -5.92
C ALA A 215 14.62 -4.45 -6.65
N GLY A 216 15.36 -3.59 -5.94
CA GLY A 216 16.03 -2.41 -6.50
C GLY A 216 17.52 -2.32 -6.17
N HIS A 217 18.12 -1.21 -6.56
CA HIS A 217 19.52 -0.85 -6.31
C HIS A 217 20.50 -1.99 -6.68
N TRP A 218 21.43 -2.32 -5.79
CA TRP A 218 22.47 -3.34 -5.98
C TRP A 218 21.94 -4.78 -6.03
N ILE A 219 20.69 -5.05 -5.60
CA ILE A 219 20.14 -6.42 -5.59
C ILE A 219 20.08 -6.99 -7.01
N LEU A 220 19.83 -6.16 -8.02
CA LEU A 220 19.82 -6.57 -9.43
C LEU A 220 21.21 -7.00 -9.93
N ASP A 221 22.27 -6.36 -9.44
CA ASP A 221 23.66 -6.72 -9.76
C ASP A 221 24.05 -8.00 -9.00
N MET A 222 23.61 -8.14 -7.75
CA MET A 222 23.78 -9.36 -6.97
C MET A 222 23.16 -10.58 -7.68
N MET A 223 21.94 -10.44 -8.21
CA MET A 223 21.30 -11.47 -9.03
C MET A 223 22.15 -11.84 -10.23
N GLU A 224 22.75 -10.85 -10.92
CA GLU A 224 23.58 -11.10 -12.09
C GLU A 224 24.86 -11.89 -11.72
N TYR A 225 25.52 -11.54 -10.62
CA TYR A 225 26.68 -12.31 -10.12
C TYR A 225 26.29 -13.73 -9.68
N ALA A 226 25.08 -13.90 -9.15
CA ALA A 226 24.50 -15.21 -8.84
C ALA A 226 23.96 -15.94 -10.09
N GLY A 227 24.09 -15.39 -11.30
CA GLY A 227 23.63 -16.04 -12.53
C GLY A 227 22.11 -16.12 -12.69
N LEU A 228 21.36 -15.27 -11.98
CA LEU A 228 19.90 -15.23 -11.94
C LEU A 228 19.33 -14.11 -12.81
N GLN A 229 18.09 -14.31 -13.26
CA GLN A 229 17.29 -13.25 -13.86
C GLN A 229 16.27 -12.75 -12.85
N ASN A 230 15.95 -11.46 -12.87
CA ASN A 230 14.80 -10.95 -12.13
C ASN A 230 13.53 -11.55 -12.74
N ALA A 231 12.59 -12.01 -11.91
CA ALA A 231 11.32 -12.52 -12.38
C ALA A 231 10.42 -11.41 -12.97
N PHE A 232 10.68 -10.14 -12.66
CA PHE A 232 10.13 -8.99 -13.39
C PHE A 232 10.90 -8.71 -14.67
N ASP A 233 10.21 -8.19 -15.69
CA ASP A 233 10.74 -8.06 -17.05
C ASP A 233 12.04 -7.23 -17.13
N ASN A 234 13.02 -7.72 -17.91
CA ASN A 234 14.42 -7.25 -17.89
C ASN A 234 14.66 -5.92 -18.63
N ASN A 235 13.61 -5.31 -19.21
CA ASN A 235 13.71 -4.09 -20.02
C ASN A 235 13.72 -2.78 -19.20
N GLN A 236 13.98 -2.85 -17.91
CA GLN A 236 14.00 -1.66 -17.05
C GLN A 236 15.40 -1.03 -17.02
N GLN A 237 15.46 0.31 -17.07
CA GLN A 237 16.69 1.07 -16.92
C GLN A 237 17.33 0.79 -15.53
N ARG A 238 18.66 0.63 -15.50
CA ARG A 238 19.46 0.47 -14.28
C ARG A 238 20.44 1.64 -14.12
N PRO A 239 20.74 2.11 -12.90
CA PRO A 239 20.17 1.67 -11.63
C PRO A 239 18.73 2.15 -11.43
N ARG A 240 17.95 1.44 -10.61
CA ARG A 240 16.60 1.86 -10.23
C ARG A 240 16.32 1.58 -8.75
N LYS A 241 15.37 2.31 -8.18
CA LYS A 241 14.89 2.06 -6.82
C LYS A 241 13.95 0.85 -6.79
N SER A 242 13.84 0.24 -5.61
CA SER A 242 12.81 -0.73 -5.27
C SER A 242 11.44 -0.07 -5.41
N GLY A 243 10.48 -0.77 -5.99
CA GLY A 243 9.17 -0.22 -6.29
C GLY A 243 8.07 -1.05 -5.68
N VAL A 244 7.04 -0.37 -5.17
CA VAL A 244 5.79 -1.03 -4.78
C VAL A 244 5.21 -1.73 -6.01
N ARG A 245 4.78 -2.97 -5.82
CA ARG A 245 4.05 -3.78 -6.80
C ARG A 245 2.71 -4.15 -6.21
N SER A 246 1.77 -4.52 -7.07
CA SER A 246 0.59 -5.23 -6.61
C SER A 246 0.87 -6.73 -6.66
N TRP A 247 0.29 -7.49 -5.74
CA TRP A 247 0.37 -8.94 -5.79
C TRP A 247 -0.17 -9.53 -7.09
N ASP A 248 -1.16 -8.90 -7.73
CA ASP A 248 -1.65 -9.34 -9.04
C ASP A 248 -0.64 -9.05 -10.17
N ALA A 249 0.07 -7.91 -10.12
CA ALA A 249 1.16 -7.67 -11.07
C ALA A 249 2.26 -8.74 -10.89
N ILE A 250 2.62 -9.06 -9.64
CA ILE A 250 3.54 -10.17 -9.35
C ILE A 250 3.00 -11.47 -9.97
N THR A 251 1.79 -11.90 -9.62
CA THR A 251 1.20 -13.16 -10.10
C THR A 251 1.10 -13.23 -11.64
N ASN A 252 0.74 -12.13 -12.31
CA ASN A 252 0.44 -12.16 -13.74
C ASN A 252 1.65 -11.88 -14.63
N THR A 253 2.66 -11.16 -14.11
CA THR A 253 3.82 -10.71 -14.91
C THR A 253 5.11 -11.43 -14.53
N THR A 254 5.13 -12.10 -13.39
CA THR A 254 6.28 -12.90 -12.95
C THR A 254 5.98 -14.38 -13.13
N SER A 255 6.97 -15.11 -13.62
CA SER A 255 6.98 -16.58 -13.63
C SER A 255 8.28 -17.00 -12.96
N PRO A 256 8.34 -16.98 -11.62
CA PRO A 256 9.55 -17.33 -10.90
C PRO A 256 9.84 -18.83 -10.97
N ASP A 257 11.12 -19.16 -11.02
CA ASP A 257 11.64 -20.49 -10.75
C ASP A 257 11.96 -20.67 -9.25
N VAL A 258 12.19 -19.55 -8.55
CA VAL A 258 12.43 -19.48 -7.10
C VAL A 258 11.88 -18.16 -6.55
N ILE A 259 11.36 -18.18 -5.32
CA ILE A 259 10.91 -16.99 -4.59
C ILE A 259 11.77 -16.81 -3.34
N LEU A 260 12.30 -15.60 -3.13
CA LEU A 260 13.05 -15.23 -1.94
C LEU A 260 12.38 -14.06 -1.22
N ILE A 261 12.03 -14.29 0.05
CA ILE A 261 11.49 -13.31 0.98
C ILE A 261 12.65 -12.79 1.83
N ALA A 262 13.01 -11.53 1.61
CA ALA A 262 14.17 -10.89 2.22
C ALA A 262 13.80 -9.47 2.61
N CYS A 263 12.79 -9.31 3.47
CA CYS A 263 12.28 -7.98 3.77
C CYS A 263 13.29 -7.16 4.59
N CYS A 264 13.43 -5.88 4.24
CA CYS A 264 14.39 -5.00 4.93
C CYS A 264 13.97 -4.76 6.38
N GLY A 265 14.94 -4.68 7.30
CA GLY A 265 14.68 -4.54 8.74
C GLY A 265 14.23 -5.82 9.45
N PHE A 266 14.05 -6.95 8.75
CA PHE A 266 13.58 -8.21 9.35
C PHE A 266 14.59 -9.35 9.23
N ASP A 267 14.65 -10.14 10.29
CA ASP A 267 15.43 -11.37 10.35
C ASP A 267 14.74 -12.54 9.63
N VAL A 268 15.38 -13.71 9.64
CA VAL A 268 14.87 -14.91 8.98
C VAL A 268 13.56 -15.41 9.59
N GLU A 269 13.36 -15.26 10.89
CA GLU A 269 12.17 -15.75 11.59
C GLU A 269 10.97 -14.89 11.23
N ARG A 270 11.10 -13.57 11.34
CA ARG A 270 10.05 -12.63 10.97
C ARG A 270 9.70 -12.76 9.49
N ASN A 271 10.67 -12.87 8.60
CA ASN A 271 10.41 -13.07 7.17
C ASN A 271 9.70 -14.40 6.87
N ALA A 272 10.03 -15.49 7.58
CA ALA A 272 9.33 -16.76 7.43
C ALA A 272 7.88 -16.66 7.91
N GLN A 273 7.64 -16.01 9.06
CA GLN A 273 6.31 -15.81 9.60
C GLN A 273 5.45 -14.93 8.68
N ASP A 274 5.99 -13.80 8.20
CA ASP A 274 5.27 -12.91 7.29
C ASP A 274 4.95 -13.61 5.95
N ALA A 275 5.84 -14.50 5.47
CA ALA A 275 5.57 -15.32 4.29
C ALA A 275 4.38 -16.27 4.49
N VAL A 276 4.26 -16.89 5.68
CA VAL A 276 3.10 -17.73 6.03
C VAL A 276 1.81 -16.90 6.10
N THR A 277 1.86 -15.72 6.72
CA THR A 277 0.72 -14.78 6.78
C THR A 277 0.25 -14.39 5.38
N HIS A 278 1.17 -14.27 4.41
CA HIS A 278 0.87 -13.95 3.01
C HIS A 278 0.80 -15.19 2.10
N SER A 279 0.64 -16.39 2.67
CA SER A 279 0.66 -17.67 1.94
C SER A 279 -0.30 -17.72 0.76
N HIS A 280 -1.51 -17.18 0.89
CA HIS A 280 -2.48 -17.13 -0.22
C HIS A 280 -1.96 -16.32 -1.43
N HIS A 281 -1.20 -15.26 -1.21
CA HIS A 281 -0.58 -14.49 -2.30
C HIS A 281 0.56 -15.29 -2.95
N LEU A 282 1.43 -15.89 -2.15
CA LEU A 282 2.55 -16.70 -2.62
C LEU A 282 2.08 -17.96 -3.38
N GLN A 283 1.03 -18.63 -2.89
CA GLN A 283 0.37 -19.75 -3.58
C GLN A 283 -0.15 -19.34 -4.95
N ARG A 284 -0.79 -18.16 -5.06
CA ARG A 284 -1.26 -17.65 -6.36
C ARG A 284 -0.13 -17.40 -7.34
N VAL A 285 1.00 -16.85 -6.88
CA VAL A 285 2.18 -16.63 -7.71
C VAL A 285 2.73 -17.96 -8.22
N ILE A 286 2.92 -18.94 -7.33
CA ILE A 286 3.41 -20.28 -7.72
C ILE A 286 2.44 -20.94 -8.72
N ALA A 287 1.14 -20.92 -8.43
CA ALA A 287 0.12 -21.53 -9.29
C ALA A 287 0.04 -20.90 -10.68
N ALA A 288 0.38 -19.61 -10.81
CA ALA A 288 0.42 -18.90 -12.09
C ALA A 288 1.77 -19.03 -12.82
N SER A 289 2.82 -19.48 -12.14
CA SER A 289 4.16 -19.61 -12.70
C SER A 289 4.31 -20.87 -13.56
N ARG A 290 5.30 -20.88 -14.45
CA ARG A 290 5.67 -22.08 -15.21
C ARG A 290 6.19 -23.22 -14.31
N ASN A 291 6.77 -22.88 -13.17
CA ASN A 291 7.23 -23.83 -12.17
C ASN A 291 6.24 -23.88 -11.00
N ALA A 292 5.22 -24.73 -11.10
CA ALA A 292 4.20 -24.91 -10.06
C ALA A 292 4.76 -25.44 -8.71
N ASN A 293 6.05 -25.79 -8.66
CA ASN A 293 6.76 -26.20 -7.45
C ASN A 293 7.92 -25.26 -7.11
N ALA A 294 7.89 -24.00 -7.58
CA ALA A 294 8.93 -23.02 -7.27
C ALA A 294 9.14 -22.91 -5.75
N PRO A 295 10.34 -23.21 -5.22
CA PRO A 295 10.59 -23.17 -3.79
C PRO A 295 10.53 -21.73 -3.28
N ILE A 296 10.05 -21.58 -2.05
CA ILE A 296 10.04 -20.31 -1.31
C ILE A 296 11.05 -20.41 -0.18
N TYR A 297 11.91 -19.40 -0.09
CA TYR A 297 12.83 -19.26 1.02
C TYR A 297 12.63 -17.91 1.72
N ALA A 298 12.85 -17.89 3.04
CA ALA A 298 13.01 -16.71 3.84
C ALA A 298 14.47 -16.57 4.29
N THR A 299 14.96 -15.34 4.41
CA THR A 299 16.32 -15.04 4.87
C THR A 299 16.34 -13.73 5.65
N ASN A 300 17.47 -13.38 6.27
CA ASN A 300 17.64 -12.08 6.91
C ASN A 300 17.85 -11.00 5.83
N GLY A 301 16.78 -10.26 5.52
CA GLY A 301 16.76 -9.22 4.50
C GLY A 301 17.55 -7.98 4.90
N ASP A 302 17.55 -7.67 6.19
CA ASP A 302 18.27 -6.54 6.76
C ASP A 302 19.79 -6.65 6.53
N ARG A 303 20.36 -7.77 6.97
CA ARG A 303 21.80 -7.97 7.03
C ARG A 303 22.44 -8.32 5.68
N TYR A 304 21.76 -9.11 4.85
CA TYR A 304 22.39 -9.70 3.65
C TYR A 304 21.99 -9.04 2.34
N PHE A 305 21.00 -8.14 2.35
CA PHE A 305 20.47 -7.54 1.12
C PHE A 305 20.26 -6.04 1.18
N THR A 306 19.99 -5.46 2.34
CA THR A 306 19.65 -4.03 2.45
C THR A 306 20.71 -3.19 3.15
N CYS A 307 21.64 -3.82 3.89
CA CYS A 307 22.83 -3.20 4.44
C CYS A 307 24.00 -3.19 3.41
N PRO A 308 24.38 -2.04 2.81
CA PRO A 308 25.41 -1.97 1.76
C PRO A 308 26.84 -2.10 2.29
N GLY A 309 27.18 -3.27 2.83
CA GLY A 309 28.49 -3.61 3.39
C GLY A 309 29.08 -4.88 2.78
N PRO A 310 30.19 -5.41 3.35
CA PRO A 310 30.88 -6.60 2.84
C PRO A 310 29.99 -7.84 2.72
N GLN A 311 28.99 -7.96 3.61
CA GLN A 311 28.10 -9.12 3.70
C GLN A 311 27.17 -9.29 2.49
N LEU A 312 26.93 -8.23 1.70
CA LEU A 312 26.24 -8.39 0.42
C LEU A 312 26.98 -9.37 -0.49
N VAL A 313 28.32 -9.29 -0.51
CA VAL A 313 29.18 -10.14 -1.34
C VAL A 313 29.45 -11.47 -0.69
N THR A 314 29.89 -11.47 0.57
CA THR A 314 30.38 -12.68 1.23
C THR A 314 29.26 -13.66 1.59
N VAL A 315 28.03 -13.15 1.76
CA VAL A 315 26.86 -13.95 2.15
C VAL A 315 25.71 -13.77 1.16
N GLY A 316 25.25 -12.53 0.92
CA GLY A 316 24.04 -12.24 0.15
C GLY A 316 24.00 -12.88 -1.24
N VAL A 317 25.04 -12.65 -2.07
CA VAL A 317 25.11 -13.24 -3.43
C VAL A 317 25.18 -14.78 -3.37
N VAL A 318 25.85 -15.34 -2.35
CA VAL A 318 25.92 -16.78 -2.16
C VAL A 318 24.54 -17.36 -1.81
N LEU A 319 23.78 -16.69 -0.93
CA LEU A 319 22.40 -17.11 -0.58
C LEU A 319 21.47 -17.08 -1.79
N LEU A 320 21.62 -16.10 -2.70
CA LEU A 320 20.89 -16.09 -3.97
C LEU A 320 21.19 -17.35 -4.80
N ALA A 321 22.47 -17.70 -4.95
CA ALA A 321 22.88 -18.89 -5.68
C ALA A 321 22.38 -20.18 -5.00
N MET A 322 22.48 -20.27 -3.66
CA MET A 322 21.98 -21.41 -2.90
C MET A 322 20.47 -21.60 -3.07
N ALA A 323 19.68 -20.52 -2.98
CA ALA A 323 18.23 -20.58 -3.17
C ALA A 323 17.85 -21.11 -4.55
N ALA A 324 18.58 -20.71 -5.59
CA ALA A 324 18.26 -21.09 -6.96
C ALA A 324 18.76 -22.48 -7.37
N TYR A 325 19.91 -22.94 -6.84
CA TYR A 325 20.62 -24.09 -7.42
C TYR A 325 20.74 -25.31 -6.49
N ARG A 326 20.41 -25.21 -5.19
CA ARG A 326 20.69 -26.28 -4.22
C ARG A 326 20.04 -27.63 -4.48
N HIS A 327 18.91 -27.66 -5.17
CA HIS A 327 18.21 -28.91 -5.48
C HIS A 327 18.60 -29.47 -6.85
N GLU A 328 18.86 -28.61 -7.84
CA GLU A 328 19.14 -29.02 -9.22
C GLU A 328 20.63 -29.23 -9.50
N TYR A 329 21.51 -28.55 -8.77
CA TYR A 329 22.96 -28.58 -8.98
C TYR A 329 23.74 -28.79 -7.66
N PRO A 330 23.62 -29.96 -7.00
CA PRO A 330 24.31 -30.23 -5.74
C PRO A 330 25.83 -30.10 -5.85
N ASP A 331 26.44 -30.53 -6.97
CA ASP A 331 27.88 -30.38 -7.20
C ASP A 331 28.33 -28.92 -7.36
N MET A 332 27.46 -28.06 -7.91
CA MET A 332 27.72 -26.62 -8.00
C MET A 332 27.72 -26.00 -6.61
N ILE A 333 26.74 -26.34 -5.77
CA ILE A 333 26.69 -25.86 -4.39
C ILE A 333 27.89 -26.36 -3.58
N ALA A 334 28.28 -27.63 -3.73
CA ALA A 334 29.48 -28.15 -3.10
C ALA A 334 30.75 -27.39 -3.55
N ALA A 335 30.87 -27.05 -4.83
CA ALA A 335 31.98 -26.25 -5.34
C ALA A 335 32.00 -24.81 -4.80
N ILE A 336 30.82 -24.19 -4.61
CA ILE A 336 30.68 -22.87 -4.00
C ILE A 336 31.06 -22.94 -2.51
N GLN A 337 30.55 -23.94 -1.79
CA GLN A 337 30.85 -24.17 -0.37
C GLN A 337 32.32 -24.53 -0.12
N ALA A 338 33.01 -25.12 -1.09
CA ALA A 338 34.45 -25.39 -1.01
C ALA A 338 35.32 -24.13 -1.11
N LEU A 339 34.76 -22.97 -1.47
CA LEU A 339 35.52 -21.73 -1.52
C LEU A 339 35.93 -21.30 -0.09
N PRO A 340 37.22 -21.06 0.18
CA PRO A 340 37.70 -20.73 1.52
C PRO A 340 37.00 -19.51 2.14
N TRP A 341 36.67 -18.51 1.32
CA TRP A 341 35.96 -17.34 1.79
C TRP A 341 34.48 -17.64 2.05
N VAL A 342 33.83 -18.57 1.36
CA VAL A 342 32.45 -18.96 1.67
C VAL A 342 32.42 -19.68 3.02
N GLN A 343 33.32 -20.64 3.26
CA GLN A 343 33.38 -21.38 4.53
C GLN A 343 33.60 -20.47 5.75
N MET A 344 34.32 -19.37 5.57
CA MET A 344 34.56 -18.39 6.63
C MET A 344 33.28 -17.69 7.10
N TRP A 345 32.31 -17.47 6.20
CA TRP A 345 31.10 -16.69 6.47
C TRP A 345 29.82 -17.54 6.53
N LEU A 346 29.80 -18.69 5.86
CA LEU A 346 28.66 -19.60 5.71
C LEU A 346 29.13 -21.06 5.87
N PRO A 347 29.35 -21.55 7.10
CA PRO A 347 29.68 -22.95 7.32
C PRO A 347 28.47 -23.87 6.99
N ASP A 348 28.78 -25.05 6.45
CA ASP A 348 27.80 -25.95 5.79
C ASP A 348 26.65 -26.40 6.70
N ASP A 349 26.91 -26.54 7.99
CA ASP A 349 25.98 -27.02 9.02
C ASP A 349 24.89 -26.00 9.41
N LEU A 350 25.01 -24.74 8.97
CA LEU A 350 24.10 -23.66 9.33
C LEU A 350 23.25 -23.13 8.18
N THR A 351 23.27 -23.77 7.01
CA THR A 351 22.54 -23.29 5.82
C THR A 351 21.05 -22.98 6.09
N GLU A 352 20.36 -23.78 6.89
CA GLU A 352 18.95 -23.56 7.24
C GLU A 352 18.72 -22.34 8.15
N HIS A 353 19.74 -21.90 8.91
CA HIS A 353 19.67 -20.68 9.71
C HIS A 353 19.75 -19.41 8.86
N TYR A 354 20.42 -19.48 7.70
CA TYR A 354 20.56 -18.34 6.79
C TYR A 354 19.48 -18.32 5.70
N LEU A 355 19.02 -19.49 5.27
CA LEU A 355 18.06 -19.66 4.18
C LEU A 355 17.04 -20.73 4.53
N ARG A 356 15.92 -20.29 5.13
CA ARG A 356 14.87 -21.15 5.65
C ARG A 356 13.83 -21.46 4.57
N PRO A 357 13.58 -22.73 4.23
CA PRO A 357 12.46 -23.10 3.38
C PRO A 357 11.13 -22.72 4.03
N VAL A 358 10.19 -22.19 3.26
CA VAL A 358 8.84 -21.85 3.72
C VAL A 358 7.84 -22.85 3.12
N THR A 359 7.19 -23.63 3.98
CA THR A 359 6.11 -24.52 3.57
C THR A 359 4.76 -23.81 3.75
N LEU A 360 4.01 -23.67 2.67
CA LEU A 360 2.66 -23.13 2.72
C LEU A 360 1.71 -24.29 3.07
N SER A 361 1.23 -24.37 4.32
CA SER A 361 0.35 -25.47 4.75
C SER A 361 -0.98 -25.44 4.00
N SER A 362 -1.46 -26.62 3.58
CA SER A 362 -2.84 -26.83 3.11
C SER A 362 -3.71 -27.42 4.23
N SER A 363 -4.86 -26.81 4.58
CA SER A 363 -6.04 -27.51 5.18
C SER A 363 -7.25 -26.56 5.39
N PRO A 364 -8.52 -27.07 5.49
CA PRO A 364 -9.05 -28.40 5.13
C PRO A 364 -10.26 -28.38 4.13
N THR A 365 -10.39 -29.48 3.37
CA THR A 365 -11.57 -30.01 2.63
C THR A 365 -12.60 -29.06 2.02
N VAL A 366 -12.55 -28.90 0.68
CA VAL A 366 -13.74 -28.74 -0.16
C VAL A 366 -14.08 -30.11 -0.74
N ALA A 367 -15.13 -30.74 -0.22
CA ALA A 367 -15.67 -31.97 -0.76
C ALA A 367 -16.45 -31.70 -2.06
N SER A 368 -16.13 -32.52 -3.07
CA SER A 368 -16.87 -32.91 -4.28
C SER A 368 -17.64 -31.83 -5.05
N LEU A 369 -17.27 -31.65 -6.30
CA LEU A 369 -18.18 -31.82 -7.44
C LEU A 369 -17.40 -32.23 -8.69
N ARG A 370 -18.03 -33.12 -9.46
CA ARG A 370 -17.45 -34.11 -10.37
C ARG A 370 -17.08 -33.52 -11.74
N THR A 371 -16.12 -34.19 -12.38
CA THR A 371 -15.77 -34.18 -13.80
C THR A 371 -16.98 -34.42 -14.72
N VAL A 372 -17.07 -33.69 -15.84
CA VAL A 372 -17.66 -34.19 -17.10
C VAL A 372 -16.79 -33.73 -18.28
N ASP A 373 -16.62 -34.69 -19.17
CA ASP A 373 -15.76 -34.80 -20.35
C ASP A 373 -16.13 -33.89 -21.53
N GLU A 374 -15.18 -33.75 -22.45
CA GLU A 374 -15.26 -33.05 -23.74
C GLU A 374 -16.26 -33.70 -24.72
N THR A 375 -16.92 -32.91 -25.59
CA THR A 375 -16.92 -33.08 -27.08
C THR A 375 -17.84 -32.09 -27.85
N ARG A 376 -17.22 -31.42 -28.84
CA ARG A 376 -17.64 -30.99 -30.20
C ARG A 376 -19.09 -30.55 -30.53
N ILE A 377 -19.22 -29.43 -31.27
CA ILE A 377 -19.79 -29.31 -32.65
C ILE A 377 -19.37 -27.95 -33.27
N ALA A 378 -19.21 -27.95 -34.60
CA ALA A 378 -18.70 -26.89 -35.47
C ALA A 378 -19.81 -26.14 -36.26
N ASP A 379 -19.36 -25.16 -37.06
CA ASP A 379 -19.98 -24.54 -38.26
C ASP A 379 -21.02 -23.41 -38.03
N ILE A 380 -21.22 -22.37 -38.85
CA ILE A 380 -20.53 -21.58 -39.90
C ILE A 380 -21.50 -20.41 -40.21
N GLU A 381 -20.97 -19.27 -40.68
CA GLU A 381 -21.53 -18.17 -41.51
C GLU A 381 -23.06 -17.97 -41.68
N ASP A 382 -23.53 -16.71 -41.57
CA ASP A 382 -23.89 -15.90 -42.74
C ASP A 382 -24.50 -14.53 -42.37
N CYS A 383 -24.23 -13.54 -43.22
CA CYS A 383 -24.88 -12.23 -43.28
C CYS A 383 -25.38 -12.05 -44.72
N PRO A 384 -26.59 -11.51 -44.97
CA PRO A 384 -26.62 -10.30 -45.82
C PRO A 384 -27.80 -9.31 -45.61
N ASN A 385 -27.46 -8.02 -45.75
CA ASN A 385 -28.12 -6.84 -46.36
C ASN A 385 -29.65 -6.71 -46.57
N ALA A 386 -30.15 -5.48 -46.27
CA ALA A 386 -31.01 -4.55 -47.06
C ALA A 386 -31.87 -3.69 -46.09
N GLY A 387 -32.20 -2.39 -46.20
CA GLY A 387 -32.02 -1.29 -47.18
C GLY A 387 -33.05 -0.16 -46.85
N CYS A 388 -32.73 1.10 -47.22
CA CYS A 388 -33.57 2.31 -47.52
C CYS A 388 -34.55 2.91 -46.44
N ASP A 389 -34.98 4.19 -46.39
CA ASP A 389 -34.66 5.47 -47.10
C ASP A 389 -35.27 6.70 -46.34
N ALA A 390 -34.59 7.86 -46.48
CA ALA A 390 -35.02 9.28 -46.59
C ALA A 390 -36.16 9.98 -45.77
N GLY A 391 -35.83 11.14 -45.15
CA GLY A 391 -36.45 12.46 -45.51
C GLY A 391 -36.88 13.49 -44.42
N LYS A 392 -36.11 14.61 -44.29
CA LYS A 392 -36.50 16.07 -44.24
C LYS A 392 -37.36 16.63 -43.04
N ASP A 393 -37.25 17.85 -42.47
CA ASP A 393 -36.54 19.18 -42.60
C ASP A 393 -36.57 19.85 -41.17
N CYS A 394 -35.67 20.73 -40.67
CA CYS A 394 -35.55 22.21 -40.83
C CYS A 394 -34.43 22.72 -39.84
N VAL A 395 -33.30 23.36 -40.23
CA VAL A 395 -32.96 24.80 -40.49
C VAL A 395 -32.53 25.67 -39.26
N ASP A 396 -31.24 26.12 -39.31
CA ASP A 396 -30.56 27.34 -38.80
C ASP A 396 -30.61 27.77 -37.32
N ASP A 397 -29.61 28.37 -36.68
CA ASP A 397 -28.19 28.70 -36.97
C ASP A 397 -27.62 29.24 -35.63
N THR A 398 -26.44 28.81 -35.16
CA THR A 398 -25.50 29.63 -34.37
C THR A 398 -24.28 28.82 -33.92
N MET A 399 -23.15 29.12 -34.57
CA MET A 399 -21.76 29.10 -34.09
C MET A 399 -21.41 28.30 -32.81
N GLY A 400 -20.76 27.15 -33.05
CA GLY A 400 -19.41 26.93 -32.55
C GLY A 400 -19.25 26.42 -31.12
N HIS A 401 -19.60 25.16 -30.86
CA HIS A 401 -18.90 24.36 -29.84
C HIS A 401 -18.79 22.92 -30.34
N SER A 402 -17.55 22.46 -30.59
CA SER A 402 -17.26 21.06 -30.85
C SER A 402 -17.64 20.24 -29.61
N GLU A 403 -18.71 19.45 -29.69
CA GLU A 403 -19.09 18.49 -28.64
C GLU A 403 -17.96 17.45 -28.46
N GLN A 404 -17.19 17.58 -27.38
CA GLN A 404 -16.19 16.59 -26.99
C GLN A 404 -16.86 15.44 -26.23
N LEU A 405 -16.61 14.20 -26.66
CA LEU A 405 -17.27 12.97 -26.22
C LEU A 405 -16.84 12.50 -24.81
N GLY A 406 -17.76 11.88 -24.05
CA GLY A 406 -17.49 11.27 -22.73
C GLY A 406 -16.91 9.86 -22.78
N TRP A 407 -16.30 9.37 -21.67
CA TRP A 407 -15.62 8.06 -21.63
C TRP A 407 -16.53 6.86 -21.94
N ASP A 408 -17.78 6.87 -21.48
CA ASP A 408 -18.73 5.79 -21.73
C ASP A 408 -19.19 5.78 -23.19
N LYS A 409 -19.40 6.95 -23.79
CA LYS A 409 -19.71 7.06 -25.22
C LYS A 409 -18.54 6.61 -26.10
N LEU A 410 -17.30 6.99 -25.76
CA LEU A 410 -16.09 6.51 -26.44
C LEU A 410 -15.91 4.99 -26.28
N HIS A 411 -16.24 4.46 -25.10
CA HIS A 411 -16.24 3.02 -24.86
C HIS A 411 -17.34 2.30 -25.65
N ASP A 412 -18.55 2.84 -25.70
CA ASP A 412 -19.68 2.29 -26.45
C ASP A 412 -19.42 2.32 -27.95
N GLU A 413 -18.91 3.43 -28.49
CA GLU A 413 -18.51 3.57 -29.89
C GLU A 413 -17.38 2.58 -30.22
N ALA A 414 -16.38 2.46 -29.36
CA ALA A 414 -15.32 1.47 -29.51
C ALA A 414 -15.88 0.04 -29.45
N CYS A 415 -16.85 -0.25 -28.57
CA CYS A 415 -17.52 -1.54 -28.52
C CYS A 415 -18.32 -1.85 -29.80
N GLN A 416 -19.11 -0.88 -30.29
CA GLN A 416 -19.88 -1.01 -31.53
C GLN A 416 -18.96 -1.23 -32.73
N ALA A 417 -17.83 -0.54 -32.77
CA ALA A 417 -16.77 -0.72 -33.77
C ALA A 417 -15.91 -1.99 -33.53
N ARG A 418 -16.22 -2.81 -32.51
CA ARG A 418 -15.49 -4.01 -32.10
C ARG A 418 -14.01 -3.78 -31.76
N GLN A 419 -13.68 -2.58 -31.31
CA GLN A 419 -12.36 -2.21 -30.83
C GLN A 419 -12.17 -2.63 -29.36
N LEU A 420 -10.97 -3.12 -29.04
CA LEU A 420 -10.63 -3.62 -27.71
C LEU A 420 -10.21 -2.51 -26.74
N THR A 421 -9.92 -1.32 -27.28
CA THR A 421 -9.46 -0.17 -26.51
C THR A 421 -9.98 1.12 -27.15
N TYR A 422 -10.15 2.15 -26.34
CA TYR A 422 -10.28 3.54 -26.80
C TYR A 422 -9.19 4.38 -26.14
N THR A 423 -8.86 5.54 -26.73
CA THR A 423 -7.92 6.47 -26.10
C THR A 423 -8.69 7.38 -25.15
N ASP A 424 -8.29 7.40 -23.88
CA ASP A 424 -8.80 8.35 -22.90
C ASP A 424 -8.35 9.76 -23.32
N PRO A 425 -9.28 10.68 -23.58
CA PRO A 425 -8.96 12.01 -24.10
C PRO A 425 -8.26 12.92 -23.08
N ASP A 426 -8.41 12.64 -21.78
CA ASP A 426 -7.86 13.47 -20.70
C ASP A 426 -6.43 13.04 -20.34
N SER A 427 -6.20 11.73 -20.28
CA SER A 427 -4.90 11.17 -19.90
C SER A 427 -4.03 10.73 -21.09
N GLY A 428 -4.62 10.59 -22.28
CA GLY A 428 -3.97 10.03 -23.46
C GLY A 428 -3.71 8.52 -23.37
N TYR A 429 -4.16 7.84 -22.31
CA TYR A 429 -3.94 6.41 -22.12
C TYR A 429 -4.92 5.57 -22.94
N SER A 430 -4.44 4.42 -23.42
CA SER A 430 -5.31 3.40 -24.03
C SER A 430 -6.09 2.66 -22.94
N VAL A 431 -7.42 2.80 -22.93
CA VAL A 431 -8.33 2.18 -21.96
C VAL A 431 -9.04 1.00 -22.61
N PHE A 432 -8.99 -0.16 -21.95
CA PHE A 432 -9.67 -1.37 -22.41
C PHE A 432 -11.20 -1.22 -22.34
N THR A 433 -11.86 -1.67 -23.42
CA THR A 433 -13.31 -1.75 -23.48
C THR A 433 -13.82 -2.97 -22.71
N GLU A 434 -15.11 -2.98 -22.38
CA GLU A 434 -15.77 -4.15 -21.82
C GLU A 434 -15.61 -5.38 -22.72
N LEU A 435 -15.64 -5.22 -24.06
CA LEU A 435 -15.40 -6.32 -25.00
C LEU A 435 -14.02 -6.96 -24.79
N ALA A 436 -12.97 -6.17 -24.60
CA ALA A 436 -11.63 -6.70 -24.33
C ALA A 436 -11.57 -7.46 -23.01
N HIS A 437 -12.34 -7.02 -22.01
CA HIS A 437 -12.46 -7.74 -20.76
C HIS A 437 -13.29 -9.02 -20.91
N ARG A 438 -14.39 -9.01 -21.69
CA ARG A 438 -15.20 -10.21 -21.97
C ARG A 438 -14.42 -11.26 -22.75
N GLN A 439 -13.61 -10.87 -23.73
CA GLN A 439 -12.70 -11.79 -24.43
C GLN A 439 -11.70 -12.46 -23.49
N ARG A 440 -11.28 -11.78 -22.42
CA ARG A 440 -10.40 -12.34 -21.39
C ARG A 440 -11.09 -13.40 -20.53
N GLY A 441 -12.43 -13.44 -20.49
CA GLY A 441 -13.20 -14.46 -19.77
C GLY A 441 -13.22 -14.33 -18.24
N LYS A 442 -12.43 -13.43 -17.65
CA LYS A 442 -12.35 -13.24 -16.19
C LYS A 442 -11.95 -11.83 -15.77
N CYS A 443 -12.34 -11.42 -14.55
CA CYS A 443 -11.87 -10.19 -13.91
C CYS A 443 -10.35 -10.26 -13.68
N CYS A 444 -9.60 -9.23 -14.06
CA CYS A 444 -8.14 -9.21 -13.94
C CYS A 444 -7.61 -8.79 -12.56
N GLY A 445 -8.47 -8.25 -11.68
CA GLY A 445 -8.09 -7.76 -10.36
C GLY A 445 -7.57 -6.32 -10.30
N SER A 446 -7.48 -5.63 -11.43
CA SER A 446 -6.84 -4.31 -11.52
C SER A 446 -7.75 -3.07 -11.36
N GLY A 447 -9.03 -3.25 -11.00
CA GLY A 447 -9.96 -2.10 -10.84
C GLY A 447 -10.36 -1.42 -12.15
N CYS A 448 -10.31 -2.12 -13.29
CA CYS A 448 -10.55 -1.55 -14.63
C CYS A 448 -11.87 -0.76 -14.73
N ARG A 449 -11.85 0.29 -15.55
CA ARG A 449 -12.98 1.21 -15.72
C ARG A 449 -14.25 0.51 -16.19
N HIS A 450 -14.13 -0.44 -17.12
CA HIS A 450 -15.26 -1.11 -17.79
C HIS A 450 -15.33 -2.61 -17.52
N CYS A 451 -15.13 -3.01 -16.27
CA CYS A 451 -15.06 -4.43 -15.90
C CYS A 451 -16.46 -5.07 -15.90
N PRO A 452 -16.76 -6.05 -16.78
CA PRO A 452 -18.07 -6.72 -16.85
C PRO A 452 -18.30 -7.73 -15.73
N TYR A 453 -17.29 -7.98 -14.90
CA TYR A 453 -17.29 -9.03 -13.88
C TYR A 453 -17.44 -8.46 -12.47
N HIS A 454 -18.03 -7.27 -12.33
CA HIS A 454 -18.26 -6.56 -11.05
C HIS A 454 -17.03 -6.50 -10.15
N HIS A 455 -15.85 -6.39 -10.78
CA HIS A 455 -14.56 -6.36 -10.08
C HIS A 455 -14.37 -7.50 -9.08
N MET A 456 -14.96 -8.68 -9.35
CA MET A 456 -14.97 -9.80 -8.39
C MET A 456 -13.57 -10.22 -7.92
N ASN A 457 -12.52 -9.99 -8.73
CA ASN A 457 -11.13 -10.33 -8.40
C ASN A 457 -10.29 -9.13 -7.92
N VAL A 458 -10.86 -7.92 -7.84
CA VAL A 458 -10.13 -6.71 -7.41
C VAL A 458 -10.01 -6.73 -5.89
N ARG A 459 -8.77 -6.82 -5.40
CA ARG A 459 -8.46 -6.64 -3.97
C ARG A 459 -8.44 -5.16 -3.63
N ASP A 460 -8.86 -4.79 -2.42
CA ASP A 460 -8.87 -3.40 -1.95
C ASP A 460 -9.68 -2.48 -2.88
N LYS A 461 -10.89 -2.91 -3.25
CA LYS A 461 -11.75 -2.24 -4.23
C LYS A 461 -11.86 -0.73 -3.99
N ALA A 462 -11.93 -0.33 -2.73
CA ALA A 462 -12.00 1.06 -2.28
C ALA A 462 -10.86 1.94 -2.86
N THR A 463 -9.68 1.37 -3.11
CA THR A 463 -8.49 2.08 -3.64
C THR A 463 -8.33 1.98 -5.16
N LYS A 464 -9.07 1.09 -5.84
CA LYS A 464 -8.79 0.72 -7.25
C LYS A 464 -9.96 0.93 -8.19
N ILE A 465 -11.20 0.74 -7.75
CA ILE A 465 -12.37 0.79 -8.65
C ILE A 465 -12.58 2.20 -9.21
N GLN A 466 -13.05 2.25 -10.45
CA GLN A 466 -13.34 3.49 -11.19
C GLN A 466 -14.82 3.59 -11.61
N GLN A 467 -15.62 2.57 -11.31
CA GLN A 467 -17.07 2.47 -11.50
C GLN A 467 -17.70 1.89 -10.21
N PRO A 468 -19.03 2.00 -10.00
CA PRO A 468 -19.70 1.48 -8.82
C PRO A 468 -19.41 -0.01 -8.57
N ALA A 469 -19.07 -0.38 -7.34
CA ALA A 469 -18.87 -1.78 -6.98
C ALA A 469 -19.05 -2.05 -5.48
N TRP A 470 -19.40 -3.30 -5.17
CA TRP A 470 -19.46 -3.82 -3.80
C TRP A 470 -18.06 -3.81 -3.16
N LEU A 471 -17.84 -2.91 -2.21
CA LEU A 471 -16.60 -2.81 -1.42
C LEU A 471 -16.56 -3.84 -0.29
N PHE A 472 -17.73 -4.15 0.28
CA PHE A 472 -17.87 -5.17 1.31
C PHE A 472 -19.23 -5.88 1.18
N LEU A 473 -19.20 -7.20 1.30
CA LEU A 473 -20.36 -8.08 1.39
C LEU A 473 -20.08 -9.06 2.54
N PRO A 474 -20.93 -9.13 3.58
CA PRO A 474 -20.74 -10.08 4.68
C PRO A 474 -20.79 -11.53 4.18
N THR A 475 -19.84 -12.37 4.58
CA THR A 475 -19.73 -13.77 4.13
C THR A 475 -20.53 -14.76 4.99
N THR A 476 -20.87 -14.38 6.21
CA THR A 476 -21.68 -15.16 7.15
C THR A 476 -22.50 -14.19 7.96
N VAL A 477 -23.82 -14.27 7.84
CA VAL A 477 -24.73 -13.60 8.78
C VAL A 477 -24.81 -14.56 9.95
N GLU A 478 -23.96 -14.38 10.97
CA GLU A 478 -24.32 -14.96 12.28
C GLU A 478 -25.73 -14.48 12.61
N GLU A 479 -26.60 -15.37 13.13
CA GLU A 479 -28.03 -15.18 13.39
C GLU A 479 -28.31 -14.09 14.45
N HIS A 480 -27.93 -12.87 14.14
CA HIS A 480 -27.93 -11.70 15.01
C HIS A 480 -28.63 -10.52 14.30
N ASP A 481 -29.75 -10.87 13.66
CA ASP A 481 -31.08 -10.24 13.46
C ASP A 481 -31.31 -8.71 13.63
N VAL A 482 -30.35 -7.81 13.39
CA VAL A 482 -30.64 -6.36 13.32
C VAL A 482 -31.22 -5.96 11.96
N PHE A 483 -30.63 -6.48 10.88
CA PHE A 483 -31.08 -6.34 9.50
C PHE A 483 -31.03 -7.72 8.82
N THR A 484 -31.91 -7.99 7.86
CA THR A 484 -31.96 -9.30 7.19
C THR A 484 -30.91 -9.42 6.09
N SER A 485 -30.55 -10.65 5.74
CA SER A 485 -29.63 -10.94 4.64
C SER A 485 -30.20 -10.49 3.28
N LEU A 486 -29.32 -10.08 2.35
CA LEU A 486 -29.69 -9.85 0.95
C LEU A 486 -30.26 -11.09 0.26
N SER A 487 -29.94 -12.30 0.74
CA SER A 487 -30.55 -13.54 0.25
C SER A 487 -32.03 -13.72 0.65
N GLN A 488 -32.52 -12.96 1.63
CA GLN A 488 -33.91 -12.94 2.10
C GLN A 488 -34.68 -11.71 1.57
N ALA A 489 -34.10 -10.99 0.59
CA ALA A 489 -34.67 -9.77 0.06
C ALA A 489 -35.89 -10.06 -0.84
N HIS A 490 -37.10 -9.99 -0.30
CA HIS A 490 -38.36 -10.01 -1.06
C HIS A 490 -38.83 -8.57 -1.35
N ASN A 491 -38.14 -7.85 -2.25
CA ASN A 491 -38.50 -6.48 -2.68
C ASN A 491 -38.60 -5.45 -1.53
N ASN A 492 -37.71 -5.57 -0.54
CA ASN A 492 -37.71 -4.72 0.65
C ASN A 492 -36.32 -4.16 1.01
N VAL A 493 -35.40 -4.06 0.05
CA VAL A 493 -34.05 -3.54 0.30
C VAL A 493 -34.11 -2.03 0.52
N ARG A 494 -33.46 -1.54 1.58
CA ARG A 494 -33.23 -0.12 1.80
C ARG A 494 -31.78 0.23 1.48
N VAL A 495 -31.59 1.32 0.75
CA VAL A 495 -30.25 1.81 0.37
C VAL A 495 -30.00 3.12 1.10
N LEU A 496 -29.11 3.10 2.09
CA LEU A 496 -28.73 4.28 2.86
C LEU A 496 -27.55 4.99 2.21
N PHE A 497 -27.73 6.28 1.90
CA PHE A 497 -26.63 7.16 1.50
C PHE A 497 -25.77 7.47 2.71
N PHE A 498 -24.57 6.90 2.74
CA PHE A 498 -23.73 6.84 3.92
C PHE A 498 -22.47 7.70 3.76
N SER A 499 -22.35 8.73 4.62
CA SER A 499 -21.24 9.68 4.61
C SER A 499 -20.12 9.34 5.60
N GLY A 500 -20.39 8.42 6.53
CA GLY A 500 -19.47 8.04 7.62
C GLY A 500 -19.53 8.94 8.85
N GLY A 501 -20.29 10.03 8.78
CA GLY A 501 -20.50 10.95 9.90
C GLY A 501 -21.66 10.56 10.82
N LYS A 502 -21.79 11.34 11.90
CA LYS A 502 -22.74 11.08 13.01
C LYS A 502 -24.18 10.95 12.53
N ASP A 503 -24.61 11.75 11.56
CA ASP A 503 -26.02 11.79 11.11
C ASP A 503 -26.36 10.53 10.30
N SER A 504 -25.46 10.12 9.41
CA SER A 504 -25.60 8.85 8.68
C SER A 504 -25.54 7.63 9.59
N PHE A 505 -24.76 7.68 10.67
CA PHE A 505 -24.71 6.63 11.70
C PHE A 505 -25.98 6.58 12.56
N LEU A 506 -26.48 7.73 13.03
CA LEU A 506 -27.76 7.84 13.74
C LEU A 506 -28.93 7.35 12.87
N THR A 507 -28.84 7.52 11.56
CA THR A 507 -29.83 6.97 10.62
C THR A 507 -29.85 5.43 10.66
N ILE A 508 -28.69 4.77 10.73
CA ILE A 508 -28.61 3.32 10.90
C ILE A 508 -29.28 2.92 12.22
N ARG A 509 -29.01 3.63 13.31
CA ARG A 509 -29.64 3.36 14.63
C ARG A 509 -31.16 3.55 14.58
N ALA A 510 -31.66 4.59 13.94
CA ALA A 510 -33.09 4.83 13.77
C ALA A 510 -33.76 3.70 12.96
N LEU A 511 -33.11 3.19 11.91
CA LEU A 511 -33.57 2.05 11.14
C LEU A 511 -33.53 0.73 11.94
N ALA A 512 -32.46 0.50 12.71
CA ALA A 512 -32.28 -0.68 13.55
C ALA A 512 -33.38 -0.82 14.63
N ARG A 513 -33.99 0.31 15.03
CA ARG A 513 -35.10 0.36 15.99
C ARG A 513 -36.45 -0.04 15.44
N GLN A 514 -36.59 -0.17 14.12
CA GLN A 514 -37.87 -0.52 13.53
C GLN A 514 -38.22 -1.98 13.82
N ALA A 515 -39.49 -2.24 14.13
CA ALA A 515 -39.97 -3.58 14.43
C ALA A 515 -39.85 -4.55 13.24
N ALA A 516 -39.92 -4.05 12.01
CA ALA A 516 -39.76 -4.84 10.81
C ALA A 516 -38.28 -4.90 10.40
N ARG A 517 -37.73 -6.11 10.32
CA ARG A 517 -36.37 -6.36 9.83
C ARG A 517 -36.36 -6.37 8.30
N PHE A 518 -35.32 -5.76 7.71
CA PHE A 518 -35.15 -5.66 6.26
C PHE A 518 -33.66 -5.66 5.89
N PRO A 519 -33.29 -5.92 4.63
CA PRO A 519 -31.91 -5.79 4.19
C PRO A 519 -31.54 -4.31 4.02
N LEU A 520 -30.41 -3.92 4.61
CA LEU A 520 -29.85 -2.57 4.51
C LEU A 520 -28.53 -2.60 3.74
N VAL A 521 -28.41 -1.76 2.71
CA VAL A 521 -27.17 -1.55 1.93
C VAL A 521 -26.68 -0.14 2.15
N LEU A 522 -25.40 0.00 2.50
CA LEU A 522 -24.73 1.31 2.54
C LEU A 522 -24.26 1.65 1.13
N LEU A 523 -24.58 2.85 0.65
CA LEU A 523 -24.09 3.42 -0.60
C LEU A 523 -23.32 4.70 -0.29
N THR A 524 -22.05 4.75 -0.67
CA THR A 524 -21.20 5.93 -0.44
C THR A 524 -20.56 6.41 -1.73
N THR A 525 -20.47 7.73 -1.89
CA THR A 525 -19.78 8.37 -3.02
C THR A 525 -18.45 8.95 -2.55
N PHE A 526 -17.39 8.77 -3.33
CA PHE A 526 -16.05 9.25 -2.97
C PHE A 526 -15.28 9.71 -4.20
N ASP A 527 -14.37 10.69 -4.04
CA ASP A 527 -13.50 11.14 -5.13
C ASP A 527 -12.59 9.98 -5.57
N ALA A 528 -12.60 9.69 -6.88
CA ALA A 528 -11.88 8.55 -7.45
C ALA A 528 -10.36 8.67 -7.34
N THR A 529 -9.84 9.88 -7.14
CA THR A 529 -8.40 10.18 -7.04
C THR A 529 -7.95 10.20 -5.58
N SER A 530 -8.54 11.09 -4.76
CA SER A 530 -8.15 11.24 -3.35
C SER A 530 -8.66 10.10 -2.48
N ARG A 531 -9.67 9.35 -2.96
CA ARG A 531 -10.35 8.28 -2.20
C ARG A 531 -11.03 8.81 -0.93
N VAL A 532 -11.49 10.06 -0.97
CA VAL A 532 -12.17 10.76 0.13
C VAL A 532 -13.62 11.06 -0.22
N VAL A 533 -14.53 10.91 0.74
CA VAL A 533 -15.92 11.36 0.66
C VAL A 533 -15.92 12.89 0.70
N ALA A 534 -16.33 13.51 -0.42
CA ALA A 534 -16.26 14.96 -0.59
C ALA A 534 -16.97 15.72 0.54
N HIS A 535 -16.41 16.86 0.94
CA HIS A 535 -16.84 17.73 2.05
C HIS A 535 -16.71 17.12 3.46
N GLN A 536 -16.82 15.80 3.60
CA GLN A 536 -16.68 15.12 4.90
C GLN A 536 -15.23 14.98 5.37
N GLU A 537 -14.25 15.00 4.44
CA GLU A 537 -12.84 14.67 4.69
C GLU A 537 -12.67 13.28 5.36
N VAL A 538 -13.58 12.35 5.04
CA VAL A 538 -13.53 10.95 5.49
C VAL A 538 -13.05 10.07 4.35
N SER A 539 -12.01 9.27 4.57
CA SER A 539 -11.51 8.34 3.55
C SER A 539 -12.50 7.18 3.31
N ILE A 540 -12.57 6.68 2.08
CA ILE A 540 -13.36 5.50 1.74
C ILE A 540 -12.93 4.25 2.52
N GLN A 541 -11.68 4.21 3.00
CA GLN A 541 -11.17 3.14 3.87
C GLN A 541 -11.80 3.20 5.26
N GLN A 542 -12.03 4.40 5.81
CA GLN A 542 -12.76 4.55 7.07
C GLN A 542 -14.22 4.12 6.89
N ILE A 543 -14.86 4.46 5.77
CA ILE A 543 -16.22 3.96 5.45
C ILE A 543 -16.25 2.43 5.34
N LEU A 544 -15.25 1.84 4.67
CA LEU A 544 -15.10 0.39 4.57
C LEU A 544 -14.93 -0.26 5.95
N ARG A 545 -14.11 0.35 6.81
CA ARG A 545 -13.94 -0.09 8.21
C ARG A 545 -15.25 -0.02 8.99
N GLN A 546 -16.05 1.04 8.82
CA GLN A 546 -17.38 1.14 9.44
C GLN A 546 -18.31 0.01 8.96
N ALA A 547 -18.37 -0.23 7.65
CA ALA A 547 -19.21 -1.27 7.07
C ALA A 547 -18.79 -2.68 7.52
N GLN A 548 -17.48 -2.96 7.57
CA GLN A 548 -16.93 -4.22 8.08
C GLN A 548 -17.26 -4.42 9.55
N HIS A 549 -17.06 -3.40 10.38
CA HIS A 549 -17.35 -3.48 11.81
C HIS A 549 -18.84 -3.70 12.08
N LEU A 550 -19.71 -2.95 11.39
CA LEU A 550 -21.17 -3.06 11.52
C LEU A 550 -21.76 -4.27 10.77
N GLN A 551 -20.96 -5.04 10.04
CA GLN A 551 -21.39 -6.17 9.21
C GLN A 551 -22.48 -5.79 8.18
N LEU A 552 -22.40 -4.58 7.61
CA LEU A 552 -23.37 -4.07 6.63
C LEU A 552 -22.77 -4.04 5.21
N PRO A 553 -23.48 -4.56 4.19
CA PRO A 553 -23.06 -4.44 2.79
C PRO A 553 -22.73 -3.00 2.40
N LEU A 554 -21.59 -2.78 1.73
CA LEU A 554 -21.15 -1.46 1.27
C LEU A 554 -20.92 -1.45 -0.24
N LEU A 555 -21.64 -0.58 -0.92
CA LEU A 555 -21.43 -0.22 -2.31
C LEU A 555 -20.71 1.14 -2.40
N GLY A 556 -19.56 1.15 -3.06
CA GLY A 556 -18.79 2.37 -3.29
C GLY A 556 -19.01 2.93 -4.69
N VAL A 557 -19.22 4.24 -4.79
CA VAL A 557 -19.46 4.98 -6.03
C VAL A 557 -18.36 6.02 -6.25
N PRO A 558 -17.32 5.70 -7.05
CA PRO A 558 -16.27 6.66 -7.35
C PRO A 558 -16.80 7.80 -8.23
N LEU A 559 -16.60 9.04 -7.79
CA LEU A 559 -16.89 10.29 -8.50
C LEU A 559 -15.60 10.83 -9.11
N HIS A 560 -15.69 11.31 -10.35
CA HIS A 560 -14.56 11.91 -11.06
C HIS A 560 -14.80 13.41 -11.15
N ARG A 561 -13.79 14.25 -10.88
CA ARG A 561 -13.96 15.70 -10.95
C ARG A 561 -14.29 16.11 -12.38
N HIS A 562 -15.29 16.98 -12.51
CA HIS A 562 -15.60 17.63 -13.77
C HIS A 562 -14.40 18.49 -14.17
N HIS A 563 -13.75 18.15 -15.28
CA HIS A 563 -12.98 19.15 -16.00
C HIS A 563 -13.98 19.95 -16.84
N ALA A 564 -13.81 21.27 -16.93
CA ALA A 564 -14.75 22.15 -17.65
C ALA A 564 -14.98 21.76 -19.13
N ASN A 565 -14.20 20.80 -19.65
CA ASN A 565 -14.27 20.24 -21.00
C ASN A 565 -14.53 18.71 -21.04
N SER A 566 -14.85 18.03 -19.93
CA SER A 566 -15.08 16.57 -19.92
C SER A 566 -16.57 16.21 -19.75
N ASN A 567 -17.09 15.41 -20.70
CA ASN A 567 -18.43 14.83 -20.68
C ASN A 567 -18.52 13.65 -19.69
N SER A 568 -18.17 13.88 -18.43
CA SER A 568 -18.27 12.87 -17.36
C SER A 568 -19.72 12.69 -16.92
N LEU A 569 -20.15 11.43 -16.69
CA LEU A 569 -21.49 11.12 -16.17
C LEU A 569 -21.88 12.03 -15.02
N SER A 570 -23.13 12.52 -15.06
CA SER A 570 -23.69 13.29 -13.96
C SER A 570 -23.71 12.45 -12.69
N TYR A 571 -23.72 13.14 -11.54
CA TYR A 571 -23.87 12.51 -10.24
C TYR A 571 -25.06 11.52 -10.22
N VAL A 572 -26.21 11.93 -10.77
CA VAL A 572 -27.43 11.11 -10.82
C VAL A 572 -27.24 9.84 -11.65
N GLN A 573 -26.58 9.93 -12.80
CA GLN A 573 -26.31 8.77 -13.66
C GLN A 573 -25.41 7.74 -12.95
N ARG A 574 -24.40 8.20 -12.19
CA ARG A 574 -23.54 7.30 -11.39
C ARG A 574 -24.30 6.63 -10.26
N ILE A 575 -25.24 7.33 -9.64
CA ILE A 575 -26.14 6.75 -8.64
C ILE A 575 -27.05 5.71 -9.27
N GLN A 576 -27.66 5.97 -10.43
CA GLN A 576 -28.50 4.98 -11.13
C GLN A 576 -27.73 3.71 -11.47
N GLN A 577 -26.49 3.82 -11.95
CA GLN A 577 -25.61 2.66 -12.17
C GLN A 577 -25.34 1.89 -10.89
N ALA A 578 -25.10 2.60 -9.78
CA ALA A 578 -24.88 1.99 -8.48
C ALA A 578 -26.12 1.21 -7.99
N LEU A 579 -27.32 1.76 -8.17
CA LEU A 579 -28.58 1.08 -7.82
C LEU A 579 -28.81 -0.15 -8.70
N ALA A 580 -28.47 -0.11 -9.99
CA ALA A 580 -28.55 -1.27 -10.87
C ALA A 580 -27.65 -2.43 -10.40
N VAL A 581 -26.44 -2.14 -9.89
CA VAL A 581 -25.53 -3.16 -9.31
C VAL A 581 -26.16 -3.84 -8.09
N ILE A 582 -26.99 -3.13 -7.32
CA ILE A 582 -27.73 -3.71 -6.18
C ILE A 582 -28.85 -4.61 -6.68
N GLU A 583 -29.67 -4.12 -7.61
CA GLU A 583 -30.78 -4.88 -8.23
C GLU A 583 -30.29 -6.19 -8.85
N GLU A 584 -29.21 -6.15 -9.64
CA GLU A 584 -28.61 -7.34 -10.26
C GLU A 584 -28.10 -8.35 -9.22
N HIS A 585 -27.47 -7.86 -8.15
CA HIS A 585 -26.97 -8.73 -7.10
C HIS A 585 -28.12 -9.43 -6.37
N VAL A 586 -29.17 -8.69 -6.00
CA VAL A 586 -30.35 -9.24 -5.32
C VAL A 586 -31.06 -10.25 -6.21
N ALA A 587 -31.31 -9.92 -7.47
CA ALA A 587 -31.88 -10.83 -8.45
C ALA A 587 -31.10 -12.15 -8.53
N LYS A 588 -29.77 -12.07 -8.56
CA LYS A 588 -28.89 -13.24 -8.61
C LYS A 588 -28.99 -14.12 -7.36
N VAL A 589 -29.01 -13.54 -6.16
CA VAL A 589 -29.01 -14.33 -4.91
C VAL A 589 -30.40 -14.83 -4.51
N THR A 590 -31.47 -14.20 -5.00
CA THR A 590 -32.87 -14.58 -4.74
C THR A 590 -33.50 -15.38 -5.87
N GLY A 591 -32.88 -15.43 -7.05
CA GLY A 591 -33.44 -16.07 -8.24
C GLY A 591 -34.60 -15.30 -8.87
N THR A 592 -34.65 -13.98 -8.68
CA THR A 592 -35.70 -13.08 -9.21
C THR A 592 -35.19 -12.28 -10.42
N THR A 593 -36.07 -11.49 -11.05
CA THR A 593 -35.70 -10.57 -12.14
C THR A 593 -35.19 -9.25 -11.57
N PRO A 594 -34.11 -8.65 -12.10
CA PRO A 594 -33.65 -7.33 -11.65
C PRO A 594 -34.71 -6.25 -11.88
N GLY A 595 -34.86 -5.30 -10.94
CA GLY A 595 -35.61 -4.07 -11.16
C GLY A 595 -36.68 -3.72 -10.13
N ASP A 596 -36.91 -4.54 -9.10
CA ASP A 596 -37.94 -4.33 -8.08
C ASP A 596 -37.46 -4.64 -6.64
N ALA A 597 -36.15 -4.83 -6.44
CA ALA A 597 -35.61 -5.21 -5.13
C ALA A 597 -35.57 -4.05 -4.13
N ILE A 598 -35.27 -2.84 -4.61
CA ILE A 598 -35.07 -1.64 -3.78
C ILE A 598 -36.42 -1.01 -3.43
N HIS A 599 -36.75 -1.02 -2.14
CA HIS A 599 -37.97 -0.42 -1.60
C HIS A 599 -37.85 1.10 -1.42
N ALA A 600 -36.72 1.57 -0.88
CA ALA A 600 -36.52 2.99 -0.61
C ALA A 600 -35.05 3.40 -0.57
N LEU A 601 -34.80 4.65 -0.95
CA LEU A 601 -33.56 5.36 -0.71
C LEU A 601 -33.66 6.11 0.63
N VAL A 602 -32.69 5.91 1.51
CA VAL A 602 -32.68 6.47 2.85
C VAL A 602 -31.60 7.54 2.97
N PHE A 603 -31.95 8.67 3.58
CA PHE A 603 -31.04 9.79 3.81
C PHE A 603 -31.05 10.23 5.27
N GLY A 604 -29.88 10.64 5.77
CA GLY A 604 -29.70 11.15 7.13
C GLY A 604 -29.86 12.66 7.27
N ASP A 605 -30.52 13.33 6.32
CA ASP A 605 -30.74 14.77 6.36
C ASP A 605 -31.65 15.14 7.55
N LEU A 606 -31.31 16.18 8.31
CA LEU A 606 -32.05 16.54 9.53
C LEU A 606 -33.19 17.52 9.24
N HIS A 607 -32.94 18.65 8.56
CA HIS A 607 -34.00 19.65 8.32
C HIS A 607 -33.82 20.58 7.12
N LEU A 608 -32.73 20.49 6.36
CA LEU A 608 -32.47 21.37 5.22
C LEU A 608 -33.39 21.09 4.03
N GLU A 609 -34.49 21.86 3.95
CA GLU A 609 -35.58 21.67 2.98
C GLU A 609 -35.09 21.71 1.53
N HIS A 610 -34.19 22.63 1.19
CA HIS A 610 -33.65 22.74 -0.18
C HIS A 610 -32.84 21.51 -0.63
N ILE A 611 -32.11 20.84 0.27
CA ILE A 611 -31.36 19.61 -0.06
C ILE A 611 -32.33 18.46 -0.31
N ARG A 612 -33.36 18.34 0.54
CA ARG A 612 -34.43 17.35 0.38
C ARG A 612 -35.23 17.60 -0.91
N ASP A 613 -35.59 18.86 -1.16
CA ASP A 613 -36.00 19.49 -2.42
C ASP A 613 -35.34 18.84 -3.63
N TRP A 614 -34.05 19.11 -3.71
CA TRP A 614 -33.19 18.68 -4.78
C TRP A 614 -33.16 17.15 -4.93
N ARG A 615 -33.04 16.38 -3.82
CA ARG A 615 -33.03 14.91 -3.89
C ARG A 615 -34.32 14.38 -4.50
N LYS A 616 -35.46 14.92 -4.07
CA LYS A 616 -36.78 14.54 -4.56
C LYS A 616 -36.92 14.82 -6.05
N ASP A 617 -36.44 15.97 -6.52
CA ASP A 617 -36.48 16.31 -7.93
C ASP A 617 -35.59 15.39 -8.78
N GLN A 618 -34.41 15.02 -8.28
CA GLN A 618 -33.46 14.18 -9.03
C GLN A 618 -33.82 12.68 -9.02
N LEU A 619 -34.38 12.15 -7.91
CA LEU A 619 -34.53 10.70 -7.69
C LEU A 619 -35.95 10.27 -7.29
N GLY A 620 -36.84 11.19 -6.93
CA GLY A 620 -38.15 10.88 -6.34
C GLY A 620 -39.17 10.32 -7.32
N GLY A 621 -38.95 10.53 -8.62
CA GLY A 621 -39.72 9.87 -9.68
C GLY A 621 -39.34 8.40 -9.92
N LEU A 622 -38.23 7.94 -9.33
CA LEU A 622 -37.67 6.60 -9.54
C LEU A 622 -37.83 5.71 -8.32
N TYR A 623 -37.61 6.26 -7.11
CA TYR A 623 -37.65 5.50 -5.87
C TYR A 623 -38.37 6.26 -4.76
N ARG A 624 -38.99 5.51 -3.85
CA ARG A 624 -39.47 6.05 -2.58
C ARG A 624 -38.30 6.56 -1.76
N MET A 625 -38.51 7.65 -1.03
CA MET A 625 -37.49 8.23 -0.13
C MET A 625 -37.93 8.16 1.32
N GLU A 626 -37.00 7.82 2.20
CA GLU A 626 -37.17 7.81 3.65
C GLU A 626 -36.15 8.73 4.32
N TYR A 627 -36.59 9.52 5.30
CA TYR A 627 -35.75 10.46 6.06
C TYR A 627 -35.96 10.23 7.57
N PRO A 628 -35.35 9.19 8.17
CA PRO A 628 -35.64 8.78 9.54
C PRO A 628 -35.35 9.84 10.61
N LEU A 629 -34.44 10.78 10.32
CA LEU A 629 -34.04 11.83 11.25
C LEU A 629 -34.71 13.18 10.97
N TRP A 630 -35.60 13.25 9.97
CA TRP A 630 -36.18 14.52 9.52
C TRP A 630 -37.01 15.20 10.59
N LYS A 631 -36.61 16.42 10.96
CA LYS A 631 -37.23 17.26 12.00
C LYS A 631 -37.26 16.57 13.38
N VAL A 632 -36.40 15.58 13.62
CA VAL A 632 -36.12 15.08 14.98
C VAL A 632 -35.31 16.13 15.72
N ASP A 633 -35.66 16.39 16.98
CA ASP A 633 -34.98 17.41 17.76
C ASP A 633 -33.53 17.01 18.11
N TYR A 634 -32.64 17.99 18.15
CA TYR A 634 -31.21 17.76 18.40
C TYR A 634 -30.91 17.17 19.78
N ALA A 635 -31.76 17.39 20.78
CA ALA A 635 -31.55 16.81 22.10
C ALA A 635 -31.77 15.29 22.04
N THR A 636 -32.82 14.83 21.36
CA THR A 636 -33.07 13.41 21.10
C THR A 636 -31.93 12.77 20.31
N LEU A 637 -31.45 13.41 19.24
CA LEU A 637 -30.34 12.89 18.44
C LEU A 637 -29.03 12.82 19.24
N ALA A 638 -28.74 13.85 20.05
CA ALA A 638 -27.56 13.90 20.88
C ALA A 638 -27.58 12.82 21.98
N GLN A 639 -28.75 12.63 22.61
CA GLN A 639 -28.95 11.58 23.60
C GLN A 639 -28.75 10.20 22.97
N ASP A 640 -29.29 9.97 21.77
CA ASP A 640 -29.11 8.71 21.06
C ASP A 640 -27.63 8.42 20.75
N LEU A 641 -26.90 9.46 20.33
CA LEU A 641 -25.46 9.34 20.06
C LEU A 641 -24.67 9.03 21.34
N GLU A 642 -25.01 9.65 22.47
CA GLU A 642 -24.40 9.34 23.77
C GLU A 642 -24.67 7.90 24.21
N LEU A 643 -25.91 7.42 24.05
CA LEU A 643 -26.27 6.04 24.37
C LEU A 643 -25.51 5.02 23.50
N SER A 644 -25.11 5.40 22.28
CA SER A 644 -24.28 4.53 21.44
C SER A 644 -22.85 4.37 21.93
N SER A 645 -22.36 5.28 22.77
CA SER A 645 -20.96 5.42 23.17
C SER A 645 -19.95 5.61 22.02
N VAL A 646 -20.40 5.64 20.75
CA VAL A 646 -19.53 5.76 19.58
C VAL A 646 -18.88 7.15 19.55
N PRO A 647 -17.53 7.23 19.56
CA PRO A 647 -16.84 8.51 19.40
C PRO A 647 -17.11 9.11 18.02
N CYS A 648 -17.63 10.32 18.00
CA CYS A 648 -17.70 11.13 16.79
C CYS A 648 -16.59 12.18 16.83
N ILE A 649 -15.66 12.10 15.89
CA ILE A 649 -14.50 13.00 15.83
C ILE A 649 -14.71 13.99 14.69
N VAL A 650 -14.48 15.27 14.92
CA VAL A 650 -14.56 16.30 13.88
C VAL A 650 -13.54 15.97 12.78
N SER A 651 -14.03 15.75 11.56
CA SER A 651 -13.21 15.38 10.40
C SER A 651 -12.85 16.58 9.53
N SER A 652 -13.71 17.59 9.48
CA SER A 652 -13.46 18.87 8.81
C SER A 652 -14.23 20.00 9.51
N SER A 653 -13.74 21.23 9.35
CA SER A 653 -14.44 22.42 9.83
C SER A 653 -14.18 23.62 8.93
N THR A 654 -15.19 24.49 8.80
CA THR A 654 -15.13 25.78 8.11
C THR A 654 -15.16 26.98 9.07
N VAL A 655 -15.17 26.72 10.39
CA VAL A 655 -15.24 27.74 11.43
C VAL A 655 -14.09 27.59 12.44
N ASP A 656 -13.42 28.70 12.77
CA ASP A 656 -12.21 28.67 13.62
C ASP A 656 -12.45 28.16 15.04
N THR A 657 -13.71 28.20 15.51
CA THR A 657 -14.11 27.75 16.84
C THR A 657 -14.22 26.23 16.99
N VAL A 658 -14.14 25.48 15.89
CA VAL A 658 -14.23 24.01 15.87
C VAL A 658 -12.95 23.44 15.28
N GLN A 659 -12.28 22.55 16.01
CA GLN A 659 -10.99 21.99 15.59
C GLN A 659 -11.15 20.59 15.03
N VAL A 660 -10.46 20.30 13.92
CA VAL A 660 -10.35 18.94 13.39
C VAL A 660 -9.63 18.04 14.40
N GLY A 661 -10.16 16.84 14.62
CA GLY A 661 -9.71 15.91 15.65
C GLY A 661 -10.41 16.07 17.01
N GLU A 662 -11.22 17.12 17.19
CA GLU A 662 -11.99 17.31 18.41
C GLU A 662 -13.14 16.30 18.52
N ARG A 663 -13.48 15.88 19.75
CA ARG A 663 -14.61 14.99 20.00
C ARG A 663 -15.92 15.77 20.02
N TYR A 664 -16.90 15.32 19.25
CA TYR A 664 -18.29 15.78 19.33
C TYR A 664 -18.97 15.11 20.53
N ASP A 665 -19.02 15.82 21.66
CA ASP A 665 -19.65 15.39 22.91
C ASP A 665 -20.51 16.51 23.55
N ALA A 666 -21.00 16.28 24.77
CA ALA A 666 -21.81 17.26 25.49
C ALA A 666 -21.06 18.58 25.73
N LEU A 667 -19.78 18.52 26.10
CA LEU A 667 -18.95 19.70 26.35
C LEU A 667 -18.73 20.50 25.07
N PHE A 668 -18.49 19.82 23.95
CA PHE A 668 -18.40 20.43 22.64
C PHE A 668 -19.66 21.24 22.30
N ARG A 669 -20.84 20.64 22.46
CA ARG A 669 -22.13 21.31 22.16
C ARG A 669 -22.44 22.46 23.11
N GLU A 670 -22.13 22.32 24.40
CA GLU A 670 -22.26 23.42 25.37
C GLU A 670 -21.37 24.60 25.02
N ARG A 671 -20.13 24.34 24.59
CA ARG A 671 -19.20 25.36 24.13
C ARG A 671 -19.73 26.06 22.89
N LEU A 672 -20.26 25.33 21.90
CA LEU A 672 -20.87 25.95 20.71
C LEU A 672 -22.08 26.80 21.06
N LYS A 673 -22.94 26.33 21.96
CA LYS A 673 -24.10 27.09 22.44
C LYS A 673 -23.68 28.39 23.15
N ALA A 674 -22.57 28.37 23.88
CA ALA A 674 -21.99 29.54 24.54
C ALA A 674 -21.31 30.52 23.56
N ALA A 675 -20.79 30.02 22.43
CA ALA A 675 -20.15 30.83 21.40
C ALA A 675 -21.13 31.70 20.58
N GLY A 676 -22.44 31.48 20.71
CA GLY A 676 -23.50 32.29 20.10
C GLY A 676 -24.22 31.60 18.94
N ALA A 677 -25.38 32.14 18.55
CA ALA A 677 -26.37 31.51 17.67
C ALA A 677 -25.99 31.38 16.17
N THR A 678 -24.71 31.55 15.81
CA THR A 678 -24.26 31.55 14.41
C THR A 678 -23.80 30.18 13.90
N ILE A 679 -23.60 29.20 14.79
CA ILE A 679 -23.14 27.85 14.42
C ILE A 679 -24.25 26.86 14.74
N ASP A 680 -24.67 26.08 13.75
CA ASP A 680 -25.59 24.96 13.97
C ASP A 680 -24.94 23.91 14.88
N LEU A 681 -25.66 23.49 15.92
CA LEU A 681 -25.11 22.60 16.96
C LEU A 681 -24.77 21.20 16.42
N PHE A 682 -25.39 20.78 15.31
CA PHE A 682 -25.07 19.54 14.61
C PHE A 682 -24.24 19.80 13.33
N GLY A 683 -23.93 21.05 13.00
CA GLY A 683 -23.13 21.42 11.83
C GLY A 683 -23.86 21.23 10.50
N GLU A 684 -25.20 21.28 10.48
CA GLU A 684 -25.99 21.02 9.27
C GLU A 684 -25.71 22.01 8.13
N ASN A 685 -25.28 23.24 8.41
CA ASN A 685 -24.96 24.23 7.36
C ASN A 685 -23.52 24.12 6.84
N GLY A 686 -22.80 23.05 7.20
CA GLY A 686 -21.42 22.81 6.76
C GLY A 686 -20.35 23.46 7.64
N GLU A 687 -20.69 23.86 8.86
CA GLU A 687 -19.74 24.43 9.82
C GLU A 687 -18.68 23.41 10.22
N PHE A 688 -19.07 22.14 10.35
CA PHE A 688 -18.16 21.02 10.58
C PHE A 688 -18.79 19.67 10.20
N HIS A 689 -17.94 18.71 9.90
CA HIS A 689 -18.32 17.31 9.69
C HIS A 689 -17.63 16.42 10.71
N THR A 690 -18.12 15.19 10.85
CA THR A 690 -17.55 14.23 11.80
C THR A 690 -17.33 12.88 11.15
N LEU A 691 -16.49 12.07 11.79
CA LEU A 691 -16.30 10.65 11.57
C LEU A 691 -16.82 9.89 12.79
N ALA A 692 -17.82 9.02 12.60
CA ALA A 692 -18.29 8.11 13.63
C ALA A 692 -17.35 6.89 13.71
N GLN A 693 -16.51 6.81 14.74
CA GLN A 693 -15.55 5.72 14.92
C GLN A 693 -16.23 4.49 15.53
N VAL A 694 -17.15 3.89 14.78
CA VAL A 694 -18.00 2.77 15.25
C VAL A 694 -17.19 1.56 15.73
N TRP A 695 -15.94 1.42 15.27
CA TRP A 695 -15.03 0.34 15.65
C TRP A 695 -14.44 0.47 17.07
N GLU A 696 -14.65 1.59 17.75
CA GLU A 696 -14.21 1.80 19.14
C GLU A 696 -15.20 1.20 20.16
N VAL A 697 -16.35 0.73 19.68
CA VAL A 697 -17.42 0.14 20.50
C VAL A 697 -17.86 -1.15 19.83
N ASP A 698 -18.22 -2.19 20.60
CA ASP A 698 -18.78 -3.40 20.00
C ASP A 698 -19.97 -3.06 19.09
N TRP A 699 -20.01 -3.65 17.90
CA TRP A 699 -20.99 -3.28 16.87
C TRP A 699 -22.44 -3.44 17.36
N TRP A 700 -22.65 -4.43 18.24
CA TRP A 700 -23.92 -4.70 18.92
C TRP A 700 -24.40 -3.52 19.79
N ASP A 701 -23.48 -2.92 20.53
CA ASP A 701 -23.75 -1.77 21.40
C ASP A 701 -23.85 -0.48 20.58
N ALA A 702 -23.02 -0.35 19.55
CA ALA A 702 -23.06 0.75 18.60
C ALA A 702 -24.41 0.86 17.89
N LEU A 703 -25.13 -0.25 17.66
CA LEU A 703 -26.49 -0.25 17.10
C LEU A 703 -27.61 -0.14 18.16
N GLY A 704 -27.24 -0.13 19.45
CA GLY A 704 -28.15 0.11 20.56
C GLY A 704 -29.00 -1.11 20.91
N TYR A 705 -28.44 -2.32 20.76
CA TYR A 705 -29.22 -3.54 20.91
C TYR A 705 -29.72 -3.80 22.34
N GLN A 706 -29.01 -3.29 23.35
CA GLN A 706 -29.36 -3.43 24.77
C GLN A 706 -30.72 -2.83 25.17
N TYR A 707 -31.38 -2.12 24.24
CA TYR A 707 -32.68 -1.46 24.43
C TYR A 707 -33.84 -2.13 23.67
N TYR A 708 -33.61 -3.29 23.02
CA TYR A 708 -34.63 -4.07 22.30
C TYR A 708 -35.15 -5.28 23.07
#